data_AF-A0A328YNI0-F1
#
_entry.id   AF-A0A328YNI0-F1
#
_cell.length_a   1.000
_cell.length_b   1.000
_cell.length_c   1.000
_cell.angle_alpha   90.00
_cell.angle_beta   90.00
_cell.angle_gamma   90.00
#
_symmetry.space_group_name_H-M   'P 1'
#
loop_
_entity.id
_entity.type
_entity.pdbx_description
1 polymer ?
#
loop_
_entity_poly.entity_id
_entity_poly.type
_entity_poly.pdbx_seq_one_letter_code
_entity_poly.pdbx_strand_id
1 'polypeptide(L)'
;RLRYDADTRQWDIVLPGDDNGEVLLPQDTGTLTIELDKAGTAWTDPATGLHRPITEEDQGAILRKLNVLEVFNGTRFIRLGGNAPDPAAGSGGGGASGSTGGGSGSESNSTLFITARLSVPQLELLAQSYEQLRESVYAALVVQTRLKPYLDSVELSIDETGVRFDTSGLAALLDAKKAGSERDAIVDLIELNRYQGKVLDAVGFDALDRLSGWVHALPEGAALRSELRGLGVFLTTETLGTGRGDIYLGDTGNDRFSAGEGDDRLLGGAGNDVLDGQGGDDRLSGGAGDDSLYGGDGSDTLLGGEGNDFLSAQGGDDVLDGGAGNDTLSGGYGLNNVYLFGRGDGQDYVQLGHDVYAMDESADRQNTLQFKEGVKPEDIVLRQVADGWSGGNQGLEVSIAGTQDKVIVRSFFLNDDPGSAYNAVQRIAFADGTVWDLQEILNRVFTGSAGSDTIAGTKNADTISGLGGDDSLYGGDGDDILLGGDGNDFLSAQGGDDVLDGGAGNDTLSGGYGLHNVYRFGRGDGQDYVQLGHDAYAMDPSANRQNTLQFKEGVKPEDIVLRQVADGWSGGNLGLEVSIAGTQDKVIIRSFFRDDDPGNAYNAVQRMAFADGTVWDLQAILGQLFTGGAGNDTIVGTKSADTISGLGGDDSLYGGDGNDVILGGDGNDFLSAQGGDDVLDGGAGNDTLSGGYGLHNVYRFGRGDGQDYVQLGHDAYAMDPSAHRQNTLQFKEGVKPEDIVLRQVADGWSGGNMGLEVSIAGTQDKVIVRSFFLNDDPGNAYNAVQRMAFADGTVWDLQAILGQLFTGGAGNDTIRGTKSADTISGLGGNDSLYGDDGNDILLGGDGDDFLSGANGDDVLDGGAGNDILSSGYGLNNVYRFGRGDGQDYVQLGHDSYATDESAHRQNTLQFKEGVKPEDIVLRQVSDGWFSGNTGLEVSIAGTQDKVIVRSFFLNDDPGNGRNVVQRMAFADGTVWDMSA
;
A
#
# COMPACT_ATOMS: atom_id res chain seq x y z
N ARG A 1 41.34 -62.77 -8.70
CA ARG A 1 40.60 -61.60 -8.18
C ARG A 1 40.70 -61.61 -6.67
N LEU A 2 40.67 -60.44 -6.02
CA LEU A 2 40.63 -60.34 -4.58
C LEU A 2 39.17 -60.20 -4.14
N ARG A 3 38.69 -61.02 -3.20
CA ARG A 3 37.33 -60.99 -2.65
C ARG A 3 37.41 -60.67 -1.17
N TYR A 4 36.76 -59.60 -0.73
CA TYR A 4 36.69 -59.25 0.69
C TYR A 4 35.58 -60.05 1.37
N ASP A 5 35.94 -60.81 2.39
CA ASP A 5 35.00 -61.49 3.27
C ASP A 5 34.69 -60.57 4.46
N ALA A 6 33.43 -60.11 4.53
CA ALA A 6 33.01 -59.11 5.50
C ALA A 6 32.88 -59.66 6.93
N ASP A 7 32.68 -60.97 7.09
CA ASP A 7 32.51 -61.63 8.40
C ASP A 7 33.86 -61.87 9.08
N THR A 8 34.88 -62.15 8.29
CA THR A 8 36.25 -62.37 8.77
C THR A 8 37.14 -61.13 8.63
N ARG A 9 36.70 -60.13 7.87
CA ARG A 9 37.46 -58.92 7.49
C ARG A 9 38.79 -59.25 6.80
N GLN A 10 38.78 -60.26 5.92
CA GLN A 10 39.96 -60.73 5.19
C GLN A 10 39.75 -60.67 3.67
N TRP A 11 40.84 -60.63 2.91
CA TRP A 11 40.81 -60.65 1.44
C TRP A 11 41.30 -62.01 0.92
N ASP A 12 40.45 -62.72 0.18
CA ASP A 12 40.74 -64.00 -0.45
C ASP A 12 41.22 -63.83 -1.90
N ILE A 13 42.15 -64.67 -2.35
CA ILE A 13 42.54 -64.76 -3.76
C ILE A 13 41.68 -65.83 -4.45
N VAL A 14 40.85 -65.41 -5.40
CA VAL A 14 39.95 -66.27 -6.18
C VAL A 14 40.42 -66.38 -7.64
N LEU A 15 40.53 -67.60 -8.16
CA LEU A 15 40.74 -67.86 -9.58
C LEU A 15 39.40 -68.23 -10.27
N PRO A 16 39.16 -67.82 -11.52
CA PRO A 16 37.97 -68.24 -12.27
C PRO A 16 38.11 -69.72 -12.70
N GLY A 17 37.06 -70.52 -12.49
CA GLY A 17 36.94 -71.91 -12.94
C GLY A 17 35.83 -72.09 -13.98
N ASP A 18 35.96 -73.12 -14.83
CA ASP A 18 35.21 -73.27 -16.09
C ASP A 18 33.72 -73.67 -15.99
N ASP A 19 33.11 -73.80 -14.81
CA ASP A 19 31.66 -74.12 -14.68
C ASP A 19 30.99 -73.50 -13.42
N ASN A 20 31.06 -72.16 -13.28
CA ASN A 20 30.31 -71.36 -12.28
C ASN A 20 30.51 -71.72 -10.79
N GLY A 21 31.68 -72.23 -10.39
CA GLY A 21 32.10 -72.35 -8.99
C GLY A 21 33.50 -71.74 -8.76
N GLU A 22 33.65 -70.91 -7.71
CA GLU A 22 34.93 -70.29 -7.32
C GLU A 22 35.83 -71.28 -6.55
N VAL A 23 37.14 -71.32 -6.85
CA VAL A 23 38.14 -72.17 -6.14
C VAL A 23 39.10 -71.29 -5.31
N LEU A 24 39.24 -71.60 -4.03
CA LEU A 24 40.17 -70.98 -3.07
C LEU A 24 41.53 -71.72 -3.07
N LEU A 25 42.65 -70.99 -3.08
CA LEU A 25 44.01 -71.57 -2.99
C LEU A 25 44.48 -71.72 -1.52
N PRO A 26 45.27 -72.75 -1.16
CA PRO A 26 45.85 -72.92 0.19
C PRO A 26 46.91 -71.85 0.55
N GLN A 27 47.01 -71.52 1.84
CA GLN A 27 47.58 -70.27 2.37
C GLN A 27 49.12 -70.19 2.57
N ASP A 28 49.94 -71.10 2.05
CA ASP A 28 51.36 -71.20 2.46
C ASP A 28 52.41 -70.87 1.38
N THR A 29 52.06 -70.16 0.30
CA THR A 29 53.02 -69.87 -0.78
C THR A 29 52.98 -68.41 -1.26
N GLY A 30 53.56 -67.48 -0.49
CA GLY A 30 53.92 -66.19 -1.06
C GLY A 30 54.91 -65.32 -0.29
N THR A 31 55.66 -64.49 -1.03
CA THR A 31 56.54 -63.43 -0.52
C THR A 31 56.07 -62.09 -1.10
N LEU A 32 56.04 -61.05 -0.27
CA LEU A 32 55.59 -59.70 -0.62
C LEU A 32 56.81 -58.81 -0.63
N THR A 33 57.06 -58.18 -1.76
CA THR A 33 58.10 -57.17 -1.91
C THR A 33 57.41 -55.83 -2.13
N ILE A 34 57.70 -54.84 -1.28
CA ILE A 34 57.28 -53.45 -1.50
C ILE A 34 58.32 -52.82 -2.43
N GLU A 35 57.90 -52.48 -3.65
CA GLU A 35 58.73 -51.72 -4.58
C GLU A 35 58.39 -50.24 -4.44
N LEU A 36 59.41 -49.43 -4.16
CA LEU A 36 59.34 -47.98 -4.18
C LEU A 36 59.75 -47.47 -5.57
N ASP A 37 59.22 -46.32 -5.99
CA ASP A 37 59.65 -45.68 -7.23
C ASP A 37 61.16 -45.42 -7.22
N LYS A 38 61.81 -45.52 -8.40
CA LYS A 38 63.29 -45.48 -8.52
C LYS A 38 63.89 -44.24 -7.87
N ALA A 39 65.07 -44.38 -7.27
CA ALA A 39 65.88 -43.25 -6.84
C ALA A 39 66.03 -42.25 -8.01
N GLY A 40 65.71 -40.98 -7.77
CA GLY A 40 65.64 -39.93 -8.79
C GLY A 40 64.23 -39.47 -9.17
N THR A 41 63.16 -40.15 -8.74
CA THR A 41 61.78 -39.66 -8.90
C THR A 41 61.56 -38.44 -8.01
N ALA A 42 60.89 -37.40 -8.54
CA ALA A 42 60.59 -36.19 -7.77
C ALA A 42 59.55 -36.49 -6.69
N TRP A 43 59.81 -36.02 -5.46
CA TRP A 43 58.91 -36.10 -4.31
C TRP A 43 59.05 -34.84 -3.44
N THR A 44 58.05 -34.59 -2.61
CA THR A 44 58.10 -33.55 -1.58
C THR A 44 58.56 -34.19 -0.29
N ASP A 45 59.71 -33.76 0.23
CA ASP A 45 60.26 -34.27 1.48
C ASP A 45 59.38 -33.82 2.68
N PRO A 46 58.68 -34.71 3.38
CA PRO A 46 57.74 -34.33 4.45
C PRO A 46 58.42 -33.75 5.69
N ALA A 47 59.75 -33.90 5.81
CA ALA A 47 60.51 -33.30 6.91
C ALA A 47 60.91 -31.84 6.62
N THR A 48 60.98 -31.45 5.34
CA THR A 48 61.52 -30.14 4.92
C THR A 48 60.63 -29.35 3.97
N GLY A 49 59.55 -29.94 3.44
CA GLY A 49 58.68 -29.34 2.43
C GLY A 49 59.33 -29.18 1.04
N LEU A 50 60.60 -29.56 0.88
CA LEU A 50 61.36 -29.31 -0.34
C LEU A 50 61.06 -30.34 -1.42
N HIS A 51 60.74 -29.85 -2.62
CA HIS A 51 60.55 -30.68 -3.80
C HIS A 51 61.90 -31.10 -4.39
N ARG A 52 62.31 -32.35 -4.15
CA ARG A 52 63.64 -32.89 -4.53
C ARG A 52 63.54 -34.30 -5.09
N PRO A 53 64.60 -34.88 -5.68
CA PRO A 53 64.60 -36.30 -6.04
C PRO A 53 64.70 -37.19 -4.79
N ILE A 54 63.96 -38.29 -4.75
CA ILE A 54 64.05 -39.30 -3.68
C ILE A 54 65.39 -40.05 -3.76
N THR A 55 66.06 -40.21 -2.62
CA THR A 55 67.33 -40.96 -2.50
C THR A 55 67.12 -42.40 -2.01
N GLU A 56 68.12 -43.27 -2.17
CA GLU A 56 68.10 -44.63 -1.60
C GLU A 56 68.02 -44.61 -0.06
N GLU A 57 68.54 -43.56 0.58
CA GLU A 57 68.45 -43.38 2.04
C GLU A 57 67.02 -43.01 2.47
N ASP A 58 66.35 -42.12 1.72
CA ASP A 58 64.95 -41.74 1.93
C ASP A 58 64.04 -42.98 1.83
N GLN A 59 64.25 -43.82 0.80
CA GLN A 59 63.54 -45.09 0.63
C GLN A 59 63.69 -46.03 1.83
N GLY A 60 64.91 -46.19 2.35
CA GLY A 60 65.18 -46.98 3.54
C GLY A 60 64.58 -46.40 4.82
N ALA A 61 64.52 -45.07 4.93
CA ALA A 61 63.88 -44.38 6.04
C ALA A 61 62.36 -44.55 6.02
N ILE A 62 61.72 -44.45 4.85
CA ILE A 62 60.27 -44.62 4.69
C ILE A 62 59.83 -46.03 5.10
N LEU A 63 60.58 -47.07 4.73
CA LEU A 63 60.30 -48.45 5.18
C LEU A 63 60.39 -48.61 6.71
N ARG A 64 61.29 -47.88 7.37
CA ARG A 64 61.35 -47.85 8.85
C ARG A 64 60.17 -47.09 9.45
N LYS A 65 59.78 -45.95 8.88
CA LYS A 65 58.60 -45.18 9.30
C LYS A 65 57.31 -46.00 9.17
N LEU A 66 57.15 -46.74 8.06
CA LEU A 66 56.06 -47.69 7.84
C LEU A 66 55.97 -48.72 8.97
N ASN A 67 57.08 -49.36 9.34
CA ASN A 67 57.08 -50.32 10.45
C ASN A 67 56.62 -49.70 11.78
N VAL A 68 57.01 -48.46 12.08
CA VAL A 68 56.57 -47.79 13.30
C VAL A 68 55.07 -47.51 13.24
N LEU A 69 54.56 -47.02 12.11
CA LEU A 69 53.14 -46.79 11.92
C LEU A 69 52.31 -48.08 12.02
N GLU A 70 52.80 -49.20 11.50
CA GLU A 70 52.14 -50.51 11.64
C GLU A 70 52.07 -50.98 13.10
N VAL A 71 53.09 -50.69 13.90
CA VAL A 71 53.11 -51.01 15.33
C VAL A 71 52.08 -50.16 16.09
N PHE A 72 52.02 -48.86 15.81
CA PHE A 72 51.07 -47.96 16.47
C PHE A 72 49.61 -48.15 16.02
N ASN A 73 49.38 -48.49 14.75
CA ASN A 73 48.04 -48.75 14.22
C ASN A 73 47.47 -50.12 14.66
N GLY A 74 48.24 -50.93 15.41
CA GLY A 74 47.85 -52.26 15.88
C GLY A 74 47.59 -53.29 14.77
N THR A 75 47.79 -52.90 13.50
CA THR A 75 47.56 -53.71 12.31
C THR A 75 48.56 -53.34 11.23
N ARG A 76 49.14 -54.35 10.55
CA ARG A 76 50.02 -54.13 9.41
C ARG A 76 49.23 -53.62 8.21
N PHE A 77 49.75 -52.60 7.51
CA PHE A 77 49.17 -52.05 6.28
C PHE A 77 49.28 -53.05 5.14
N ILE A 78 50.30 -53.93 5.18
CA ILE A 78 50.39 -55.07 4.28
C ILE A 78 50.67 -56.35 5.06
N ARG A 79 49.74 -57.30 4.99
CA ARG A 79 49.84 -58.60 5.66
C ARG A 79 50.20 -59.69 4.66
N LEU A 80 51.30 -60.39 4.92
CA LEU A 80 51.42 -61.79 4.52
C LEU A 80 51.36 -62.66 5.76
N GLY A 81 50.54 -63.71 5.68
CA GLY A 81 50.30 -64.63 6.78
C GLY A 81 51.60 -65.19 7.36
N GLY A 82 51.66 -65.23 8.69
CA GLY A 82 52.74 -65.83 9.44
C GLY A 82 52.51 -65.65 10.93
N ASN A 83 52.07 -66.72 11.61
CA ASN A 83 51.75 -66.75 13.02
C ASN A 83 52.98 -66.67 13.94
N ALA A 84 52.75 -66.05 15.11
CA ALA A 84 53.31 -66.26 16.46
C ALA A 84 54.22 -65.15 17.04
N PRO A 85 54.30 -64.97 18.38
CA PRO A 85 53.29 -65.14 19.44
C PRO A 85 53.08 -63.84 20.28
N ASP A 86 51.92 -63.69 20.90
CA ASP A 86 51.68 -62.71 21.98
C ASP A 86 51.94 -63.39 23.35
N PRO A 87 52.67 -62.80 24.31
CA PRO A 87 52.84 -63.40 25.62
C PRO A 87 51.70 -62.99 26.59
N ALA A 88 51.17 -64.01 27.26
CA ALA A 88 50.47 -63.99 28.55
C ALA A 88 48.95 -63.73 28.58
N ALA A 89 48.18 -64.82 28.71
CA ALA A 89 47.32 -65.11 29.88
C ALA A 89 46.80 -66.55 29.79
N GLY A 90 46.67 -67.22 30.94
CA GLY A 90 46.64 -68.68 31.03
C GLY A 90 45.28 -69.38 31.16
N SER A 91 45.40 -70.71 31.14
CA SER A 91 44.62 -71.74 31.85
C SER A 91 43.38 -72.38 31.18
N GLY A 92 43.49 -73.70 31.03
CA GLY A 92 42.40 -74.69 30.95
C GLY A 92 42.17 -75.21 29.52
N GLY A 93 42.26 -76.49 29.18
CA GLY A 93 42.39 -77.73 29.93
C GLY A 93 41.57 -78.81 29.21
N GLY A 94 42.23 -79.84 28.68
CA GLY A 94 41.66 -81.18 28.47
C GLY A 94 41.20 -81.58 27.05
N GLY A 95 41.72 -82.73 26.58
CA GLY A 95 40.94 -83.64 25.72
C GLY A 95 41.61 -84.23 24.47
N ALA A 96 42.21 -85.41 24.65
CA ALA A 96 42.53 -86.49 23.68
C ALA A 96 41.52 -86.70 22.52
N SER A 97 41.74 -87.41 21.39
CA SER A 97 42.82 -88.17 20.74
C SER A 97 42.26 -88.79 19.43
N GLY A 98 43.11 -89.08 18.44
CA GLY A 98 42.99 -90.22 17.49
C GLY A 98 42.56 -89.86 16.04
N SER A 99 43.46 -89.97 15.04
CA SER A 99 43.73 -91.18 14.20
C SER A 99 42.94 -91.08 12.87
N THR A 100 43.42 -91.31 11.63
CA THR A 100 44.64 -91.86 11.00
C THR A 100 44.49 -91.77 9.46
N GLY A 101 45.61 -91.64 8.74
CA GLY A 101 45.85 -92.15 7.36
C GLY A 101 45.42 -91.22 6.20
N GLY A 102 46.14 -91.02 5.10
CA GLY A 102 47.41 -91.57 4.59
C GLY A 102 47.40 -91.55 3.04
N GLY A 103 48.47 -91.06 2.40
CA GLY A 103 48.84 -91.29 0.98
C GLY A 103 48.23 -90.32 -0.06
N SER A 104 48.93 -89.26 -0.49
CA SER A 104 49.98 -89.15 -1.51
C SER A 104 49.47 -88.97 -2.95
N GLY A 105 49.66 -87.76 -3.49
CA GLY A 105 49.58 -87.39 -4.90
C GLY A 105 50.28 -86.05 -5.10
N SER A 106 51.27 -86.01 -5.98
CA SER A 106 52.24 -84.93 -6.23
C SER A 106 51.61 -83.72 -6.92
N GLU A 107 51.79 -82.50 -6.39
CA GLU A 107 51.69 -81.25 -7.16
C GLU A 107 52.75 -80.21 -6.76
N SER A 108 53.18 -79.49 -7.79
CA SER A 108 54.26 -78.50 -7.86
C SER A 108 54.04 -77.32 -6.92
N ASN A 109 55.02 -77.01 -6.06
CA ASN A 109 54.95 -75.88 -5.13
C ASN A 109 55.36 -74.58 -5.86
N SER A 110 54.43 -73.91 -6.54
CA SER A 110 54.65 -72.58 -7.10
C SER A 110 54.46 -71.51 -6.02
N THR A 111 55.54 -70.84 -5.61
CA THR A 111 55.50 -69.68 -4.72
C THR A 111 54.94 -68.46 -5.46
N LEU A 112 53.87 -67.85 -4.94
CA LEU A 112 53.25 -66.66 -5.51
C LEU A 112 54.03 -65.41 -5.05
N PHE A 113 54.60 -64.63 -5.97
CA PHE A 113 55.19 -63.33 -5.65
C PHE A 113 54.16 -62.23 -5.81
N ILE A 114 53.90 -61.47 -4.74
CA ILE A 114 53.03 -60.29 -4.79
C ILE A 114 53.94 -59.07 -4.66
N THR A 115 53.97 -58.20 -5.66
CA THR A 115 54.66 -56.91 -5.58
C THR A 115 53.63 -55.83 -5.36
N ALA A 116 53.73 -55.11 -4.24
CA ALA A 116 52.95 -53.90 -4.00
C ALA A 116 53.84 -52.69 -4.33
N ARG A 117 53.42 -51.88 -5.31
CA ARG A 117 54.08 -50.60 -5.61
C ARG A 117 53.36 -49.48 -4.89
N LEU A 118 54.10 -48.75 -4.07
CA LEU A 118 53.62 -47.50 -3.49
C LEU A 118 54.04 -46.37 -4.42
N SER A 119 53.04 -45.61 -4.89
CA SER A 119 53.26 -44.38 -5.64
C SER A 119 53.85 -43.29 -4.74
N VAL A 120 54.53 -42.31 -5.33
CA VAL A 120 55.06 -41.14 -4.59
C VAL A 120 54.03 -40.50 -3.65
N PRO A 121 52.77 -40.23 -4.04
CA PRO A 121 51.78 -39.65 -3.13
C PRO A 121 51.46 -40.54 -1.91
N GLN A 122 51.48 -41.87 -2.08
CA GLN A 122 51.25 -42.80 -0.96
C GLN A 122 52.44 -42.82 0.01
N LEU A 123 53.65 -42.57 -0.49
CA LEU A 123 54.86 -42.47 0.34
C LEU A 123 54.90 -41.15 1.11
N GLU A 124 54.47 -40.06 0.47
CA GLU A 124 54.32 -38.76 1.10
C GLU A 124 53.29 -38.85 2.25
N LEU A 125 52.11 -39.42 1.99
CA LEU A 125 51.06 -39.61 3.00
C LEU A 125 51.55 -40.45 4.19
N LEU A 126 52.29 -41.53 3.92
CA LEU A 126 52.79 -42.40 4.97
C LEU A 126 53.87 -41.70 5.82
N ALA A 127 54.75 -40.96 5.17
CA ALA A 127 55.76 -40.19 5.90
C ALA A 127 55.13 -39.05 6.70
N GLN A 128 54.11 -38.36 6.18
CA GLN A 128 53.31 -37.38 6.92
C GLN A 128 52.64 -38.01 8.16
N SER A 129 52.00 -39.17 7.99
CA SER A 129 51.35 -39.90 9.10
C SER A 129 52.34 -40.22 10.23
N TYR A 130 53.57 -40.58 9.89
CA TYR A 130 54.62 -40.85 10.89
C TYR A 130 55.06 -39.58 11.63
N GLU A 131 55.25 -38.48 10.91
CA GLU A 131 55.62 -37.20 11.53
C GLU A 131 54.51 -36.73 12.48
N GLN A 132 53.24 -36.80 12.07
CA GLN A 132 52.08 -36.48 12.93
C GLN A 132 52.06 -37.34 14.20
N LEU A 133 52.28 -38.65 14.08
CA LEU A 133 52.34 -39.54 15.24
C LEU A 133 53.51 -39.19 16.17
N ARG A 134 54.70 -38.91 15.61
CA ARG A 134 55.87 -38.52 16.40
C ARG A 134 55.59 -37.24 17.18
N GLU A 135 55.06 -36.22 16.49
CA GLU A 135 54.72 -34.93 17.10
C GLU A 135 53.64 -35.10 18.18
N SER A 136 52.58 -35.86 17.92
CA SER A 136 51.53 -36.14 18.90
C SER A 136 52.06 -36.79 20.18
N VAL A 137 52.91 -37.82 20.04
CA VAL A 137 53.53 -38.50 21.19
C VAL A 137 54.49 -37.55 21.94
N TYR A 138 55.28 -36.77 21.21
CA TYR A 138 56.20 -35.80 21.81
C TYR A 138 55.46 -34.70 22.57
N ALA A 139 54.46 -34.09 21.96
CA ALA A 139 53.62 -33.05 22.56
C ALA A 139 52.96 -33.54 23.85
N ALA A 140 52.39 -34.75 23.85
CA ALA A 140 51.76 -35.33 25.05
C ALA A 140 52.77 -35.56 26.19
N LEU A 141 53.96 -36.08 25.87
CA LEU A 141 54.99 -36.37 26.88
C LEU A 141 55.64 -35.10 27.43
N VAL A 142 55.94 -34.12 26.58
CA VAL A 142 56.64 -32.90 26.99
C VAL A 142 55.80 -32.05 27.93
N VAL A 143 54.49 -31.95 27.66
CA VAL A 143 53.54 -31.25 28.52
C VAL A 143 53.41 -31.94 29.88
N GLN A 144 53.32 -33.27 29.92
CA GLN A 144 53.18 -34.01 31.19
C GLN A 144 54.46 -34.14 32.01
N THR A 145 55.63 -33.83 31.43
CA THR A 145 56.93 -33.98 32.10
C THR A 145 57.63 -32.65 32.29
N ARG A 146 58.24 -32.11 31.22
CA ARG A 146 59.10 -30.92 31.27
C ARG A 146 58.31 -29.64 31.51
N LEU A 147 57.15 -29.48 30.87
CA LEU A 147 56.40 -28.21 30.93
C LEU A 147 55.39 -28.15 32.08
N LYS A 148 54.99 -29.30 32.63
CA LYS A 148 54.04 -29.40 33.75
C LYS A 148 54.31 -28.45 34.92
N PRO A 149 55.56 -28.25 35.39
CA PRO A 149 55.82 -27.34 36.51
C PRO A 149 55.44 -25.88 36.24
N TYR A 150 55.52 -25.42 34.98
CA TYR A 150 55.09 -24.08 34.61
C TYR A 150 53.57 -23.95 34.73
N LEU A 151 52.83 -24.92 34.17
CA LEU A 151 51.36 -24.93 34.20
C LEU A 151 50.81 -25.07 35.63
N ASP A 152 51.43 -25.93 36.46
CA ASP A 152 51.04 -26.13 37.86
C ASP A 152 51.28 -24.90 38.74
N SER A 153 52.06 -23.92 38.27
CA SER A 153 52.35 -22.68 38.99
C SER A 153 51.37 -21.54 38.70
N VAL A 154 50.41 -21.75 37.80
CA VAL A 154 49.30 -20.83 37.59
C VAL A 154 48.28 -21.05 38.71
N GLU A 155 48.10 -20.04 39.57
CA GLU A 155 47.19 -20.10 40.70
C GLU A 155 45.90 -19.34 40.43
N LEU A 156 44.79 -19.75 41.05
CA LEU A 156 43.55 -18.98 41.02
C LEU A 156 43.57 -17.97 42.16
N SER A 157 43.51 -16.69 41.82
CA SER A 157 43.38 -15.59 42.77
C SER A 157 41.95 -15.05 42.77
N ILE A 158 41.38 -14.90 43.97
CA ILE A 158 40.04 -14.35 44.16
C ILE A 158 40.18 -13.15 45.09
N ASP A 159 39.84 -11.96 44.59
CA ASP A 159 39.88 -10.72 45.36
C ASP A 159 38.62 -9.86 45.13
N GLU A 160 38.59 -8.65 45.70
CA GLU A 160 37.45 -7.73 45.61
C GLU A 160 37.14 -7.27 44.17
N THR A 161 38.05 -7.52 43.22
CA THR A 161 37.90 -7.19 41.80
C THR A 161 37.50 -8.39 40.92
N GLY A 162 37.42 -9.59 41.48
CA GLY A 162 36.90 -10.78 40.80
C GLY A 162 37.76 -12.03 40.94
N VAL A 163 37.55 -12.98 40.03
CA VAL A 163 38.31 -14.23 39.90
C VAL A 163 39.32 -14.04 38.77
N ARG A 164 40.62 -14.21 39.04
CA ARG A 164 41.70 -14.08 38.06
C ARG A 164 42.74 -15.17 38.22
N PHE A 165 43.50 -15.44 37.18
CA PHE A 165 44.67 -16.32 37.29
C PHE A 165 45.92 -15.50 37.66
N ASP A 166 46.65 -15.92 38.68
CA ASP A 166 47.98 -15.42 39.00
C ASP A 166 49.02 -16.23 38.23
N THR A 167 49.64 -15.58 37.25
CA THR A 167 50.65 -16.16 36.36
C THR A 167 52.08 -15.77 36.76
N SER A 168 52.25 -15.06 37.90
CA SER A 168 53.57 -14.59 38.36
C SER A 168 54.50 -15.75 38.72
N GLY A 169 53.97 -16.85 39.25
CA GLY A 169 54.71 -18.08 39.52
C GLY A 169 55.30 -18.69 38.25
N LEU A 170 54.51 -18.73 37.18
CA LEU A 170 54.92 -19.22 35.87
C LEU A 170 56.04 -18.34 35.28
N ALA A 171 55.84 -17.02 35.31
CA ALA A 171 56.84 -16.05 34.84
C ALA A 171 58.17 -16.19 35.60
N ALA A 172 58.11 -16.33 36.93
CA ALA A 172 59.29 -16.49 37.77
C ALA A 172 60.05 -17.80 37.48
N LEU A 173 59.35 -18.91 37.22
CA LEU A 173 59.98 -20.17 36.83
C LEU A 173 60.70 -20.04 35.49
N LEU A 174 60.08 -19.38 34.50
CA LEU A 174 60.70 -19.12 33.21
C LEU A 174 61.95 -18.22 33.33
N ASP A 175 61.89 -17.16 34.15
CA ASP A 175 63.03 -16.27 34.40
C ASP A 175 64.18 -17.00 35.11
N ALA A 176 63.86 -17.82 36.11
CA ALA A 176 64.85 -18.65 36.80
C ALA A 176 65.50 -19.66 35.84
N LYS A 177 64.72 -20.25 34.93
CA LYS A 177 65.23 -21.13 33.88
C LYS A 177 66.17 -20.37 32.94
N LYS A 178 65.80 -19.17 32.49
CA LYS A 178 66.61 -18.33 31.60
C LYS A 178 67.94 -17.94 32.23
N ALA A 179 67.94 -17.61 33.52
CA ALA A 179 69.17 -17.29 34.26
C ALA A 179 70.15 -18.48 34.34
N GLY A 180 69.63 -19.73 34.31
CA GLY A 180 70.45 -20.95 34.30
C GLY A 180 70.89 -21.39 32.90
N SER A 181 70.00 -21.31 31.92
CA SER A 181 70.25 -21.67 30.51
C SER A 181 69.27 -20.91 29.60
N GLU A 182 69.76 -19.85 28.94
CA GLU A 182 68.95 -19.02 28.04
C GLU A 182 68.36 -19.85 26.87
N ARG A 183 69.15 -20.77 26.32
CA ARG A 183 68.69 -21.70 25.28
C ARG A 183 67.54 -22.58 25.76
N ASP A 184 67.69 -23.25 26.91
CA ASP A 184 66.65 -24.19 27.36
C ASP A 184 65.37 -23.46 27.79
N ALA A 185 65.49 -22.25 28.33
CA ALA A 185 64.32 -21.43 28.66
C ALA A 185 63.56 -20.97 27.41
N ILE A 186 64.28 -20.56 26.37
CA ILE A 186 63.67 -20.20 25.08
C ILE A 186 63.01 -21.42 24.44
N VAL A 187 63.65 -22.60 24.47
CA VAL A 187 63.03 -23.85 23.98
C VAL A 187 61.77 -24.20 24.77
N ASP A 188 61.81 -24.14 26.11
CA ASP A 188 60.63 -24.39 26.94
C ASP A 188 59.49 -23.40 26.61
N LEU A 189 59.81 -22.12 26.38
CA LEU A 189 58.83 -21.09 26.04
C LEU A 189 58.25 -21.24 24.62
N ILE A 190 59.06 -21.67 23.64
CA ILE A 190 58.59 -22.02 22.29
C ILE A 190 57.58 -23.15 22.36
N GLU A 191 57.88 -24.21 23.12
CA GLU A 191 56.99 -25.36 23.24
C GLU A 191 55.75 -25.07 24.08
N LEU A 192 55.85 -24.19 25.07
CA LEU A 192 54.69 -23.66 25.79
C LEU A 192 53.75 -22.92 24.84
N ASN A 193 54.27 -22.04 23.96
CA ASN A 193 53.47 -21.38 22.93
C ASN A 193 52.85 -22.39 21.95
N ARG A 194 53.64 -23.34 21.44
CA ARG A 194 53.19 -24.33 20.45
C ARG A 194 52.15 -25.30 20.98
N TYR A 195 52.36 -25.85 22.18
CA TYR A 195 51.50 -26.94 22.68
C TYR A 195 50.48 -26.49 23.71
N GLN A 196 50.69 -25.34 24.37
CA GLN A 196 49.84 -24.83 25.44
C GLN A 196 49.47 -23.35 25.24
N GLY A 197 49.73 -22.77 24.06
CA GLY A 197 49.42 -21.36 23.76
C GLY A 197 47.98 -21.01 24.09
N LYS A 198 47.01 -21.79 23.60
CA LYS A 198 45.57 -21.59 23.88
C LYS A 198 45.27 -21.56 25.40
N VAL A 199 45.96 -22.39 26.20
CA VAL A 199 45.79 -22.42 27.66
C VAL A 199 46.41 -21.18 28.31
N LEU A 200 47.58 -20.76 27.84
CA LEU A 200 48.30 -19.60 28.36
C LEU A 200 47.56 -18.30 28.05
N ASP A 201 47.03 -18.17 26.83
CA ASP A 201 46.17 -17.07 26.40
C ASP A 201 44.92 -16.99 27.31
N ALA A 202 44.26 -18.13 27.59
CA ALA A 202 43.06 -18.19 28.43
C ALA A 202 43.30 -17.81 29.90
N VAL A 203 44.53 -17.93 30.41
CA VAL A 203 44.89 -17.51 31.77
C VAL A 203 45.54 -16.12 31.80
N GLY A 204 45.59 -15.42 30.66
CA GLY A 204 46.16 -14.07 30.54
C GLY A 204 47.68 -14.03 30.67
N PHE A 205 48.39 -15.09 30.27
CA PHE A 205 49.85 -15.10 30.22
C PHE A 205 50.34 -14.87 28.79
N ASP A 206 50.94 -13.71 28.54
CA ASP A 206 51.46 -13.33 27.23
C ASP A 206 52.80 -14.03 26.92
N ALA A 207 52.69 -15.30 26.54
CA ALA A 207 53.83 -16.15 26.26
C ALA A 207 54.54 -15.77 24.95
N LEU A 208 53.81 -15.20 23.99
CA LEU A 208 54.31 -14.91 22.65
C LEU A 208 55.11 -13.60 22.66
N ASP A 209 54.61 -12.54 23.29
CA ASP A 209 55.38 -11.30 23.49
C ASP A 209 56.62 -11.55 24.34
N ARG A 210 56.51 -12.38 25.39
CA ARG A 210 57.67 -12.75 26.20
C ARG A 210 58.73 -13.47 25.37
N LEU A 211 58.31 -14.36 24.47
CA LEU A 211 59.23 -15.04 23.55
C LEU A 211 59.87 -14.05 22.58
N SER A 212 59.07 -13.16 21.98
CA SER A 212 59.53 -12.08 21.10
C SER A 212 60.60 -11.22 21.78
N GLY A 213 60.32 -10.70 22.98
CA GLY A 213 61.25 -9.89 23.75
C GLY A 213 62.53 -10.63 24.12
N TRP A 214 62.46 -11.94 24.40
CA TRP A 214 63.65 -12.76 24.66
C TRP A 214 64.49 -12.99 23.41
N VAL A 215 63.84 -13.26 22.28
CA VAL A 215 64.50 -13.55 21.01
C VAL A 215 65.17 -12.29 20.43
N HIS A 216 64.48 -11.15 20.43
CA HIS A 216 65.03 -9.88 19.93
C HIS A 216 66.16 -9.33 20.81
N ALA A 217 66.15 -9.66 22.12
CA ALA A 217 67.26 -9.33 23.01
C ALA A 217 68.53 -10.15 22.78
N LEU A 218 68.48 -11.27 22.02
CA LEU A 218 69.67 -12.05 21.71
C LEU A 218 70.65 -11.22 20.86
N PRO A 219 71.97 -11.28 21.12
CA PRO A 219 72.95 -10.57 20.28
C PRO A 219 72.88 -10.97 18.80
N GLU A 220 73.10 -10.01 17.90
CA GLU A 220 73.27 -10.28 16.46
C GLU A 220 74.39 -11.32 16.24
N GLY A 221 74.05 -12.45 15.61
CA GLY A 221 74.98 -13.56 15.37
C GLY A 221 75.06 -14.62 16.48
N ALA A 222 74.21 -14.57 17.52
CA ALA A 222 74.10 -15.66 18.49
C ALA A 222 73.75 -16.99 17.79
N ALA A 223 74.45 -18.08 18.13
CA ALA A 223 74.19 -19.41 17.55
C ALA A 223 72.73 -19.86 17.73
N LEU A 224 72.11 -19.43 18.82
CA LEU A 224 70.70 -19.69 19.11
C LEU A 224 69.76 -19.07 18.07
N ARG A 225 70.08 -17.87 17.52
CA ARG A 225 69.27 -17.26 16.45
C ARG A 225 69.23 -18.14 15.19
N SER A 226 70.32 -18.84 14.88
CA SER A 226 70.35 -19.80 13.76
C SER A 226 69.64 -21.13 14.08
N GLU A 227 69.43 -21.45 15.36
CA GLU A 227 68.71 -22.62 15.83
C GLU A 227 67.19 -22.42 15.79
N LEU A 228 66.71 -21.18 15.99
CA LEU A 228 65.28 -20.81 16.01
C LEU A 228 64.51 -21.34 14.79
N ARG A 229 65.08 -21.23 13.59
CA ARG A 229 64.46 -21.78 12.37
C ARG A 229 64.23 -23.29 12.46
N GLY A 230 65.18 -24.03 13.03
CA GLY A 230 65.04 -25.48 13.24
C GLY A 230 64.01 -25.84 14.31
N LEU A 231 63.65 -24.88 15.16
CA LEU A 231 62.59 -24.99 16.16
C LEU A 231 61.24 -24.49 15.65
N GLY A 232 61.15 -24.05 14.39
CA GLY A 232 59.94 -23.47 13.79
C GLY A 232 59.62 -22.08 14.33
N VAL A 233 60.64 -21.24 14.54
CA VAL A 233 60.50 -19.83 14.91
C VAL A 233 61.18 -18.95 13.84
N PHE A 234 60.45 -17.99 13.30
CA PHE A 234 60.84 -17.13 12.18
C PHE A 234 60.82 -15.65 12.57
N LEU A 235 61.80 -14.88 12.11
CA LEU A 235 62.04 -13.46 12.49
C LEU A 235 62.23 -12.53 11.27
N THR A 236 62.03 -13.02 10.06
CA THR A 236 62.32 -12.28 8.82
C THR A 236 61.19 -12.49 7.83
N THR A 237 61.00 -11.57 6.89
CA THR A 237 59.97 -11.55 5.83
C THR A 237 60.08 -12.70 4.80
N GLU A 238 60.36 -13.94 5.23
CA GLU A 238 60.36 -15.12 4.35
C GLU A 238 58.92 -15.39 3.87
N THR A 239 58.78 -15.71 2.58
CA THR A 239 57.52 -15.69 1.85
C THR A 239 56.73 -17.01 1.84
N LEU A 240 57.20 -18.08 2.48
CA LEU A 240 56.51 -19.37 2.52
C LEU A 240 56.86 -20.11 3.80
N GLY A 241 55.92 -20.22 4.72
CA GLY A 241 56.04 -21.08 5.89
C GLY A 241 55.95 -22.58 5.56
N THR A 242 55.84 -23.41 6.61
CA THR A 242 55.88 -24.86 6.44
C THR A 242 54.48 -25.48 6.47
N GLY A 243 54.40 -26.81 6.65
CA GLY A 243 53.13 -27.52 6.84
C GLY A 243 52.91 -27.91 8.30
N ARG A 244 53.41 -27.10 9.23
CA ARG A 244 53.50 -27.37 10.67
C ARG A 244 53.22 -26.06 11.40
N GLY A 245 52.67 -26.16 12.62
CA GLY A 245 52.51 -25.02 13.51
C GLY A 245 53.82 -24.32 13.88
N ASP A 246 54.07 -23.23 13.17
CA ASP A 246 55.22 -22.35 13.19
C ASP A 246 54.91 -21.08 14.00
N ILE A 247 55.97 -20.39 14.43
CA ILE A 247 55.88 -19.16 15.22
C ILE A 247 56.61 -18.05 14.49
N TYR A 248 55.94 -16.92 14.25
CA TYR A 248 56.50 -15.75 13.59
C TYR A 248 56.52 -14.58 14.57
N LEU A 249 57.68 -13.93 14.70
CA LEU A 249 57.89 -12.81 15.63
C LEU A 249 58.51 -11.64 14.87
N GLY A 250 57.70 -10.62 14.60
CA GLY A 250 58.12 -9.35 14.03
C GLY A 250 58.75 -8.43 15.07
N ASP A 251 59.27 -7.30 14.61
CA ASP A 251 60.03 -6.35 15.41
C ASP A 251 59.29 -5.01 15.63
N THR A 252 59.94 -3.90 15.34
CA THR A 252 59.37 -2.54 15.47
C THR A 252 59.21 -1.85 14.11
N GLY A 253 59.54 -2.55 13.03
CA GLY A 253 59.32 -2.13 11.65
C GLY A 253 58.19 -2.91 11.00
N ASN A 254 57.85 -2.50 9.78
CA ASN A 254 56.77 -3.13 9.01
C ASN A 254 57.19 -4.52 8.51
N ASP A 255 56.58 -5.54 9.09
CA ASP A 255 56.82 -6.94 8.81
C ASP A 255 55.80 -7.52 7.84
N ARG A 256 56.20 -8.59 7.16
CA ARG A 256 55.33 -9.34 6.25
C ARG A 256 55.55 -10.83 6.44
N PHE A 257 54.55 -11.52 6.99
CA PHE A 257 54.58 -12.96 7.23
C PHE A 257 53.50 -13.69 6.41
N SER A 258 53.82 -14.95 6.11
CA SER A 258 52.98 -15.88 5.36
C SER A 258 53.30 -17.28 5.91
N ALA A 259 52.38 -17.85 6.67
CA ALA A 259 52.66 -18.94 7.61
C ALA A 259 52.44 -20.35 7.03
N GLY A 260 51.60 -20.48 6.01
CA GLY A 260 51.52 -21.71 5.23
C GLY A 260 50.42 -22.63 5.74
N GLU A 261 50.71 -23.92 5.88
CA GLU A 261 49.71 -24.86 6.40
C GLU A 261 50.05 -25.24 7.84
N GLY A 262 49.05 -25.47 8.68
CA GLY A 262 49.17 -25.85 10.08
C GLY A 262 48.86 -24.70 11.05
N ASP A 263 48.57 -25.03 12.31
CA ASP A 263 48.15 -24.06 13.32
C ASP A 263 49.30 -23.14 13.76
N ASP A 264 49.38 -21.94 13.17
CA ASP A 264 50.48 -21.00 13.30
C ASP A 264 50.21 -19.90 14.34
N ARG A 265 51.29 -19.31 14.88
CA ARG A 265 51.22 -18.14 15.77
C ARG A 265 52.07 -17.00 15.24
N LEU A 266 51.44 -15.90 14.83
CA LEU A 266 52.09 -14.75 14.24
C LEU A 266 51.92 -13.53 15.16
N LEU A 267 53.03 -12.82 15.38
CA LEU A 267 53.07 -11.54 16.08
C LEU A 267 53.81 -10.53 15.18
N GLY A 268 53.13 -9.45 14.80
CA GLY A 268 53.71 -8.34 14.01
C GLY A 268 54.62 -7.47 14.88
N GLY A 269 54.12 -7.02 16.02
CA GLY A 269 54.89 -6.22 16.96
C GLY A 269 54.50 -4.74 16.84
N ALA A 270 55.45 -3.86 16.56
CA ALA A 270 55.12 -2.47 16.23
C ALA A 270 55.47 -2.20 14.77
N GLY A 271 54.71 -1.34 14.09
CA GLY A 271 54.85 -1.14 12.65
C GLY A 271 53.50 -1.33 11.97
N ASN A 272 53.48 -1.15 10.65
CA ASN A 272 52.30 -1.48 9.85
C ASN A 272 52.57 -2.81 9.16
N ASP A 273 52.07 -3.89 9.74
CA ASP A 273 52.43 -5.26 9.45
C ASP A 273 51.42 -5.94 8.52
N VAL A 274 51.86 -6.95 7.79
CA VAL A 274 50.98 -7.81 6.98
C VAL A 274 51.17 -9.26 7.36
N LEU A 275 50.17 -9.84 8.01
CA LEU A 275 50.18 -11.20 8.53
C LEU A 275 49.19 -12.06 7.75
N ASP A 276 49.63 -13.21 7.26
CA ASP A 276 48.82 -14.16 6.47
C ASP A 276 49.02 -15.57 7.04
N GLY A 277 47.99 -16.12 7.69
CA GLY A 277 48.00 -17.45 8.30
C GLY A 277 47.99 -18.56 7.25
N GLN A 278 47.08 -18.43 6.28
CA GLN A 278 46.81 -19.34 5.15
C GLN A 278 45.96 -20.55 5.48
N GLY A 279 46.46 -21.60 6.11
CA GLY A 279 45.66 -22.80 6.36
C GLY A 279 45.99 -23.41 7.70
N GLY A 280 45.00 -23.77 8.50
CA GLY A 280 45.18 -24.20 9.88
C GLY A 280 44.43 -23.28 10.85
N ASP A 281 44.32 -23.69 12.12
CA ASP A 281 43.71 -22.83 13.14
C ASP A 281 44.76 -21.83 13.67
N ASP A 282 44.85 -20.66 13.03
CA ASP A 282 45.92 -19.71 13.24
C ASP A 282 45.61 -18.67 14.31
N ARG A 283 46.67 -18.08 14.89
CA ARG A 283 46.55 -16.92 15.78
C ARG A 283 47.47 -15.81 15.32
N LEU A 284 46.87 -14.70 14.89
CA LEU A 284 47.54 -13.52 14.38
C LEU A 284 47.35 -12.34 15.33
N SER A 285 48.44 -11.64 15.66
CA SER A 285 48.42 -10.40 16.44
C SER A 285 49.21 -9.34 15.69
N GLY A 286 48.57 -8.25 15.26
CA GLY A 286 49.22 -7.12 14.60
C GLY A 286 50.14 -6.38 15.57
N GLY A 287 49.55 -5.85 16.63
CA GLY A 287 50.27 -5.17 17.70
C GLY A 287 50.02 -3.67 17.64
N ALA A 288 51.02 -2.85 17.35
CA ALA A 288 50.87 -1.39 17.32
C ALA A 288 51.20 -0.82 15.94
N GLY A 289 50.25 -0.15 15.30
CA GLY A 289 50.33 0.45 13.97
C GLY A 289 49.13 0.04 13.13
N ASP A 290 49.06 0.46 11.87
CA ASP A 290 47.93 0.09 11.01
C ASP A 290 48.25 -1.24 10.29
N ASP A 291 47.69 -2.34 10.79
CA ASP A 291 48.03 -3.70 10.39
C ASP A 291 47.03 -4.32 9.39
N SER A 292 47.46 -5.35 8.67
CA SER A 292 46.62 -6.14 7.77
C SER A 292 46.76 -7.63 8.06
N LEU A 293 45.72 -8.22 8.64
CA LEU A 293 45.70 -9.62 9.08
C LEU A 293 44.76 -10.43 8.18
N TYR A 294 45.26 -11.54 7.66
CA TYR A 294 44.53 -12.51 6.86
C TYR A 294 44.60 -13.87 7.56
N GLY A 295 43.46 -14.38 8.01
CA GLY A 295 43.36 -15.68 8.71
C GLY A 295 43.70 -16.81 7.76
N GLY A 296 42.77 -17.13 6.86
CA GLY A 296 42.97 -18.21 5.90
C GLY A 296 41.83 -19.22 5.97
N ASP A 297 42.13 -20.47 5.67
CA ASP A 297 41.24 -21.60 5.92
C ASP A 297 41.52 -22.18 7.31
N GLY A 298 40.56 -22.18 8.23
CA GLY A 298 40.70 -22.71 9.58
C GLY A 298 39.95 -21.84 10.59
N SER A 299 39.88 -22.26 11.86
CA SER A 299 39.24 -21.46 12.90
C SER A 299 40.27 -20.54 13.56
N ASP A 300 40.33 -19.31 13.07
CA ASP A 300 41.42 -18.39 13.36
C ASP A 300 41.09 -17.42 14.51
N THR A 301 42.13 -16.84 15.09
CA THR A 301 42.01 -15.69 15.99
C THR A 301 42.88 -14.54 15.50
N LEU A 302 42.23 -13.43 15.10
CA LEU A 302 42.89 -12.23 14.60
C LEU A 302 42.73 -11.10 15.62
N LEU A 303 43.85 -10.53 16.05
CA LEU A 303 43.92 -9.41 16.99
C LEU A 303 44.65 -8.25 16.30
N GLY A 304 43.96 -7.15 16.00
CA GLY A 304 44.56 -5.95 15.38
C GLY A 304 45.54 -5.29 16.33
N GLY A 305 45.01 -4.69 17.40
CA GLY A 305 45.80 -4.10 18.47
C GLY A 305 45.57 -2.59 18.56
N GLU A 306 46.62 -1.77 18.60
CA GLU A 306 46.50 -0.32 18.52
C GLU A 306 46.71 0.14 17.08
N GLY A 307 45.77 0.88 16.48
CA GLY A 307 45.91 1.38 15.11
C GLY A 307 44.63 1.19 14.32
N ASN A 308 44.60 1.58 13.03
CA ASN A 308 43.44 1.33 12.19
C ASN A 308 43.71 0.08 11.34
N ASP A 309 43.19 -1.04 11.79
CA ASP A 309 43.55 -2.35 11.30
C ASP A 309 42.56 -2.89 10.27
N PHE A 310 43.06 -3.75 9.39
CA PHE A 310 42.25 -4.53 8.45
C PHE A 310 42.37 -6.01 8.78
N LEU A 311 41.28 -6.62 9.23
CA LEU A 311 41.23 -8.04 9.59
C LEU A 311 40.31 -8.77 8.60
N SER A 312 40.80 -9.84 7.99
CA SER A 312 40.07 -10.69 7.07
C SER A 312 40.26 -12.17 7.42
N ALA A 313 39.28 -12.76 8.09
CA ALA A 313 39.41 -14.13 8.57
C ALA A 313 39.28 -15.20 7.46
N GLN A 314 38.52 -14.92 6.40
CA GLN A 314 38.31 -15.82 5.25
C GLN A 314 37.45 -17.05 5.55
N GLY A 315 37.99 -18.24 5.80
CA GLY A 315 37.21 -19.47 5.85
C GLY A 315 37.33 -20.19 7.19
N GLY A 316 36.23 -20.37 7.91
CA GLY A 316 36.21 -21.09 9.20
C GLY A 316 35.42 -20.31 10.24
N ASP A 317 35.35 -20.79 11.48
CA ASP A 317 34.61 -20.08 12.54
C ASP A 317 35.62 -19.30 13.40
N ASP A 318 35.68 -17.99 13.16
CA ASP A 318 36.80 -17.15 13.55
C ASP A 318 36.49 -16.21 14.72
N VAL A 319 37.54 -15.74 15.40
CA VAL A 319 37.47 -14.67 16.41
C VAL A 319 38.27 -13.46 15.95
N LEU A 320 37.62 -12.31 15.82
CA LEU A 320 38.24 -11.07 15.37
C LEU A 320 38.10 -10.00 16.45
N ASP A 321 39.20 -9.36 16.83
CA ASP A 321 39.25 -8.20 17.72
C ASP A 321 40.07 -7.10 17.03
N GLY A 322 39.43 -5.99 16.66
CA GLY A 322 40.15 -4.85 16.07
C GLY A 322 41.12 -4.22 17.07
N GLY A 323 40.72 -4.15 18.33
CA GLY A 323 41.46 -3.43 19.35
C GLY A 323 41.08 -1.95 19.36
N ALA A 324 42.05 -1.07 19.59
CA ALA A 324 41.84 0.36 19.69
C ALA A 324 42.15 1.07 18.38
N GLY A 325 41.15 1.69 17.76
CA GLY A 325 41.33 2.47 16.55
C GLY A 325 40.06 2.62 15.74
N ASN A 326 40.16 2.52 14.42
CA ASN A 326 38.97 2.47 13.56
C ASN A 326 39.18 1.33 12.57
N ASP A 327 38.69 0.17 12.94
CA ASP A 327 39.09 -1.07 12.30
C ASP A 327 38.08 -1.53 11.25
N THR A 328 38.53 -2.36 10.32
CA THR A 328 37.64 -3.04 9.37
C THR A 328 37.78 -4.53 9.52
N LEU A 329 36.74 -5.18 10.02
CA LEU A 329 36.69 -6.60 10.33
C LEU A 329 35.81 -7.32 9.30
N SER A 330 36.41 -8.30 8.63
CA SER A 330 35.78 -9.14 7.61
C SER A 330 35.82 -10.60 8.06
N GLY A 331 34.68 -11.13 8.52
CA GLY A 331 34.62 -12.51 9.04
C GLY A 331 34.62 -13.60 7.97
N GLY A 332 34.47 -13.25 6.69
CA GLY A 332 34.48 -14.23 5.63
C GLY A 332 33.30 -15.21 5.68
N TYR A 333 33.53 -16.45 5.23
CA TYR A 333 32.50 -17.46 4.98
C TYR A 333 32.10 -18.29 6.21
N GLY A 334 32.70 -18.02 7.36
CA GLY A 334 32.36 -18.64 8.64
C GLY A 334 30.88 -18.56 9.00
N LEU A 335 30.39 -19.59 9.68
CA LEU A 335 29.01 -19.65 10.14
C LEU A 335 28.84 -19.12 11.57
N ASN A 336 29.90 -19.13 12.38
CA ASN A 336 29.86 -18.75 13.79
C ASN A 336 31.01 -17.82 14.19
N ASN A 337 31.29 -16.81 13.37
CA ASN A 337 32.30 -15.81 13.68
C ASN A 337 31.94 -14.98 14.91
N VAL A 338 32.95 -14.58 15.67
CA VAL A 338 32.83 -13.72 16.85
C VAL A 338 33.64 -12.44 16.62
N TYR A 339 32.96 -11.30 16.59
CA TYR A 339 33.60 -9.98 16.54
C TYR A 339 33.59 -9.39 17.95
N LEU A 340 34.77 -9.12 18.53
CA LEU A 340 34.90 -8.53 19.85
C LEU A 340 34.89 -7.01 19.76
N PHE A 341 34.11 -6.36 20.62
CA PHE A 341 34.04 -4.89 20.68
C PHE A 341 33.76 -4.38 22.10
N GLY A 342 34.24 -3.19 22.44
CA GLY A 342 34.17 -2.65 23.80
C GLY A 342 34.45 -1.16 23.90
N ARG A 343 34.63 -0.69 25.14
CA ARG A 343 34.94 0.72 25.42
C ARG A 343 36.41 0.99 25.10
N GLY A 344 36.68 2.03 24.31
CA GLY A 344 38.02 2.40 23.88
C GLY A 344 38.47 1.76 22.56
N ASP A 345 37.62 0.94 21.95
CA ASP A 345 37.92 0.29 20.67
C ASP A 345 37.73 1.25 19.48
N GLY A 346 36.94 2.32 19.63
CA GLY A 346 36.79 3.36 18.61
C GLY A 346 35.68 3.10 17.60
N GLN A 347 35.89 3.39 16.31
CA GLN A 347 34.82 3.35 15.30
C GLN A 347 35.06 2.29 14.22
N ASP A 348 34.49 1.12 14.42
CA ASP A 348 34.80 -0.04 13.59
C ASP A 348 33.72 -0.33 12.54
N TYR A 349 34.13 -1.05 11.51
CA TYR A 349 33.24 -1.60 10.50
C TYR A 349 33.30 -3.12 10.53
N VAL A 350 32.12 -3.75 10.59
CA VAL A 350 31.98 -5.20 10.45
C VAL A 350 31.30 -5.51 9.13
N GLN A 351 31.87 -6.47 8.39
CA GLN A 351 31.38 -6.92 7.10
C GLN A 351 31.67 -8.41 6.88
N LEU A 352 31.01 -9.01 5.89
CA LEU A 352 31.31 -10.39 5.48
C LEU A 352 32.58 -10.48 4.62
N GLY A 353 32.94 -9.44 3.87
CA GLY A 353 34.10 -9.42 2.96
C GLY A 353 33.71 -9.43 1.48
N HIS A 354 34.70 -9.31 0.59
CA HIS A 354 34.50 -9.24 -0.87
C HIS A 354 34.72 -10.60 -1.57
N ASP A 355 35.16 -11.60 -0.82
CA ASP A 355 35.15 -12.99 -1.24
C ASP A 355 33.70 -13.49 -1.10
N VAL A 356 32.86 -13.06 -2.04
CA VAL A 356 31.43 -13.40 -2.23
C VAL A 356 31.17 -14.89 -2.53
N TYR A 357 32.13 -15.42 -3.30
CA TYR A 357 31.80 -16.33 -4.41
C TYR A 357 31.65 -17.80 -3.99
N ALA A 358 31.96 -18.13 -2.74
CA ALA A 358 31.89 -19.49 -2.20
C ALA A 358 30.82 -19.64 -1.09
N MET A 359 29.95 -18.65 -0.85
CA MET A 359 28.92 -18.72 0.19
C MET A 359 27.83 -19.74 -0.14
N ASP A 360 27.52 -20.60 0.83
CA ASP A 360 26.25 -21.31 0.87
C ASP A 360 25.18 -20.37 1.42
N GLU A 361 24.34 -19.82 0.54
CA GLU A 361 23.22 -18.95 0.91
C GLU A 361 22.16 -19.68 1.75
N SER A 362 22.22 -21.01 1.84
CA SER A 362 21.27 -21.83 2.61
C SER A 362 21.75 -22.19 4.03
N ALA A 363 22.98 -21.81 4.40
CA ALA A 363 23.53 -22.10 5.71
C ALA A 363 23.02 -21.11 6.79
N ASP A 364 22.60 -21.65 7.94
CA ASP A 364 22.15 -20.87 9.10
C ASP A 364 23.34 -20.19 9.80
N ARG A 365 23.72 -19.01 9.30
CA ARG A 365 24.77 -18.18 9.90
C ARG A 365 24.31 -17.60 11.23
N GLN A 366 25.23 -17.57 12.17
CA GLN A 366 25.01 -17.25 13.57
C GLN A 366 26.18 -16.38 14.09
N ASN A 367 26.71 -15.51 13.24
CA ASN A 367 27.81 -14.62 13.57
C ASN A 367 27.39 -13.66 14.69
N THR A 368 28.30 -13.41 15.62
CA THR A 368 28.02 -12.74 16.89
C THR A 368 28.93 -11.54 17.08
N LEU A 369 28.35 -10.35 17.28
CA LEU A 369 29.05 -9.21 17.85
C LEU A 369 29.04 -9.35 19.37
N GLN A 370 30.19 -9.65 19.95
CA GLN A 370 30.35 -9.93 21.37
C GLN A 370 31.00 -8.74 22.08
N PHE A 371 30.29 -8.19 23.05
CA PHE A 371 30.83 -7.11 23.87
C PHE A 371 31.82 -7.62 24.92
N LYS A 372 32.96 -6.92 25.05
CA LYS A 372 33.98 -7.10 26.08
C LYS A 372 33.41 -6.76 27.48
N GLU A 373 34.08 -7.21 28.54
CA GLU A 373 33.65 -6.93 29.92
C GLU A 373 33.48 -5.42 30.18
N GLY A 374 32.46 -5.05 30.98
CA GLY A 374 32.20 -3.66 31.36
C GLY A 374 31.25 -2.88 30.42
N VAL A 375 30.72 -3.53 29.38
CA VAL A 375 29.61 -3.02 28.57
C VAL A 375 28.35 -3.79 28.89
N LYS A 376 27.28 -3.08 29.23
CA LYS A 376 25.99 -3.69 29.59
C LYS A 376 24.96 -3.55 28.46
N PRO A 377 23.94 -4.42 28.41
CA PRO A 377 22.85 -4.29 27.43
C PRO A 377 22.19 -2.90 27.42
N GLU A 378 22.01 -2.26 28.59
CA GLU A 378 21.44 -0.91 28.68
C GLU A 378 22.35 0.22 28.18
N ASP A 379 23.64 -0.05 27.98
CA ASP A 379 24.58 0.92 27.42
C ASP A 379 24.47 1.00 25.89
N ILE A 380 23.81 0.03 25.23
CA ILE A 380 23.82 -0.07 23.77
C ILE A 380 22.67 0.69 23.14
N VAL A 381 23.01 1.49 22.13
CA VAL A 381 22.05 2.19 21.27
C VAL A 381 22.21 1.69 19.84
N LEU A 382 21.12 1.21 19.26
CA LEU A 382 21.04 0.71 17.90
C LEU A 382 20.37 1.73 16.99
N ARG A 383 20.90 1.96 15.79
CA ARG A 383 20.30 2.86 14.79
C ARG A 383 20.53 2.36 13.38
N GLN A 384 19.59 2.65 12.49
CA GLN A 384 19.84 2.56 11.05
C GLN A 384 20.68 3.74 10.58
N VAL A 385 21.70 3.47 9.78
CA VAL A 385 22.59 4.48 9.24
C VAL A 385 22.97 4.16 7.80
N ALA A 386 23.39 5.17 7.06
CA ALA A 386 24.07 4.95 5.80
C ALA A 386 25.42 4.27 6.05
N ASP A 387 25.66 3.13 5.40
CA ASP A 387 26.86 2.31 5.60
C ASP A 387 28.08 2.78 4.78
N GLY A 388 27.88 3.81 3.94
CA GLY A 388 28.90 4.43 3.11
C GLY A 388 29.26 3.66 1.84
N TRP A 389 28.63 2.51 1.55
CA TRP A 389 29.00 1.62 0.45
C TRP A 389 27.95 1.53 -0.66
N SER A 390 26.68 1.34 -0.30
CA SER A 390 25.61 1.00 -1.26
C SER A 390 24.56 2.09 -1.49
N GLY A 391 24.64 3.20 -0.74
CA GLY A 391 23.66 4.29 -0.79
C GLY A 391 22.35 3.93 -0.06
N GLY A 392 21.80 4.88 0.71
CA GLY A 392 20.67 4.63 1.62
C GLY A 392 21.10 4.13 3.01
N ASN A 393 20.14 3.91 3.90
CA ASN A 393 20.37 3.53 5.31
C ASN A 393 20.50 2.00 5.48
N GLN A 394 21.48 1.38 4.83
CA GLN A 394 21.62 -0.09 4.79
C GLN A 394 22.50 -0.68 5.91
N GLY A 395 23.04 0.16 6.81
CA GLY A 395 23.89 -0.26 7.92
C GLY A 395 23.16 -0.25 9.27
N LEU A 396 23.62 -1.11 10.17
CA LEU A 396 23.27 -1.07 11.59
C LEU A 396 24.42 -0.43 12.36
N GLU A 397 24.19 0.74 12.96
CA GLU A 397 25.09 1.33 13.95
C GLU A 397 24.77 0.73 15.33
N VAL A 398 25.81 0.20 15.97
CA VAL A 398 25.80 -0.28 17.35
C VAL A 398 26.74 0.61 18.15
N SER A 399 26.20 1.48 19.00
CA SER A 399 27.01 2.47 19.74
C SER A 399 26.93 2.25 21.25
N ILE A 400 28.01 2.57 21.96
CA ILE A 400 28.08 2.52 23.42
C ILE A 400 27.77 3.90 23.98
N ALA A 401 26.65 4.03 24.70
CA ALA A 401 26.21 5.27 25.29
C ALA A 401 27.28 5.87 26.23
N GLY A 402 27.51 7.17 26.07
CA GLY A 402 28.48 7.93 26.86
C GLY A 402 29.92 7.83 26.36
N THR A 403 30.20 7.14 25.24
CA THR A 403 31.52 7.10 24.59
C THR A 403 31.43 7.50 23.11
N GLN A 404 32.57 7.47 22.41
CA GLN A 404 32.62 7.61 20.94
C GLN A 404 32.68 6.26 20.24
N ASP A 405 32.63 5.16 21.01
CA ASP A 405 32.82 3.81 20.51
C ASP A 405 31.56 3.35 19.78
N LYS A 406 31.71 2.92 18.53
CA LYS A 406 30.63 2.34 17.74
C LYS A 406 31.12 1.33 16.71
N VAL A 407 30.25 0.41 16.34
CA VAL A 407 30.43 -0.51 15.21
C VAL A 407 29.36 -0.20 14.18
N ILE A 408 29.74 -0.11 12.91
CA ILE A 408 28.81 -0.10 11.79
C ILE A 408 28.86 -1.48 11.14
N VAL A 409 27.78 -2.26 11.29
CA VAL A 409 27.59 -3.51 10.55
C VAL A 409 27.06 -3.15 9.17
N ARG A 410 27.91 -3.28 8.15
CA ARG A 410 27.58 -2.93 6.76
C ARG A 410 26.63 -3.93 6.14
N SER A 411 25.81 -3.48 5.19
CA SER A 411 24.83 -4.32 4.49
C SER A 411 23.86 -5.08 5.40
N PHE A 412 23.68 -4.64 6.64
CA PHE A 412 22.75 -5.28 7.58
C PHE A 412 21.32 -5.25 7.03
N PHE A 413 20.90 -4.14 6.42
CA PHE A 413 19.59 -3.97 5.80
C PHE A 413 19.68 -3.93 4.26
N LEU A 414 20.62 -4.67 3.66
CA LEU A 414 20.78 -4.67 2.20
C LEU A 414 19.51 -5.18 1.50
N ASN A 415 18.96 -4.38 0.59
CA ASN A 415 17.65 -4.62 -0.07
C ASN A 415 16.51 -4.83 0.95
N ASP A 416 16.58 -4.08 2.06
CA ASP A 416 15.56 -4.10 3.11
C ASP A 416 15.36 -5.51 3.68
N ASP A 417 16.43 -6.31 3.76
CA ASP A 417 16.40 -7.70 4.23
C ASP A 417 17.49 -7.97 5.29
N PRO A 418 17.14 -7.95 6.58
CA PRO A 418 18.08 -8.28 7.66
C PRO A 418 18.48 -9.75 7.70
N GLY A 419 17.73 -10.63 7.01
CA GLY A 419 18.08 -12.03 6.79
C GLY A 419 18.96 -12.27 5.56
N SER A 420 19.37 -11.19 4.87
CA SER A 420 20.22 -11.26 3.69
C SER A 420 21.52 -12.00 3.97
N ALA A 421 22.00 -12.73 2.97
CA ALA A 421 23.26 -13.45 3.07
C ALA A 421 24.49 -12.54 3.31
N TYR A 422 24.33 -11.24 3.06
CA TYR A 422 25.36 -10.21 3.23
C TYR A 422 25.37 -9.57 4.62
N ASN A 423 24.44 -9.93 5.50
CA ASN A 423 24.46 -9.47 6.89
C ASN A 423 25.54 -10.24 7.68
N ALA A 424 26.55 -9.52 8.16
CA ALA A 424 27.69 -10.11 8.86
C ALA A 424 27.41 -10.49 10.32
N VAL A 425 26.31 -10.01 10.93
CA VAL A 425 26.01 -10.21 12.35
C VAL A 425 24.54 -10.61 12.56
N GLN A 426 24.31 -11.77 13.16
CA GLN A 426 22.96 -12.26 13.50
C GLN A 426 22.65 -12.15 14.99
N ARG A 427 23.67 -11.99 15.84
CA ARG A 427 23.50 -11.91 17.29
C ARG A 427 24.38 -10.85 17.92
N ILE A 428 23.90 -10.26 19.00
CA ILE A 428 24.70 -9.41 19.89
C ILE A 428 24.76 -10.08 21.25
N ALA A 429 25.96 -10.27 21.80
CA ALA A 429 26.16 -10.98 23.06
C ALA A 429 26.97 -10.16 24.05
N PHE A 430 26.73 -10.39 25.34
CA PHE A 430 27.33 -9.63 26.44
C PHE A 430 28.01 -10.56 27.45
N ALA A 431 28.96 -10.02 28.22
CA ALA A 431 29.71 -10.79 29.22
C ALA A 431 28.83 -11.35 30.36
N ASP A 432 27.65 -10.79 30.60
CA ASP A 432 26.68 -11.28 31.59
C ASP A 432 25.86 -12.51 31.12
N GLY A 433 26.09 -12.95 29.87
CA GLY A 433 25.38 -14.06 29.24
C GLY A 433 24.09 -13.65 28.51
N THR A 434 23.75 -12.35 28.49
CA THR A 434 22.65 -11.83 27.66
C THR A 434 23.02 -11.99 26.19
N VAL A 435 22.08 -12.50 25.39
CA VAL A 435 22.21 -12.62 23.93
C VAL A 435 20.94 -12.06 23.30
N TRP A 436 21.10 -11.12 22.38
CA TRP A 436 20.06 -10.65 21.48
C TRP A 436 20.19 -11.43 20.17
N ASP A 437 19.12 -12.12 19.79
CA ASP A 437 19.01 -12.68 18.46
C ASP A 437 18.60 -11.60 17.45
N LEU A 438 18.53 -11.98 16.16
CA LEU A 438 18.18 -11.05 15.09
C LEU A 438 16.83 -10.35 15.34
N GLN A 439 15.84 -11.07 15.87
CA GLN A 439 14.52 -10.48 16.14
C GLN A 439 14.60 -9.44 17.26
N GLU A 440 15.31 -9.73 18.35
CA GLU A 440 15.49 -8.78 19.46
C GLU A 440 16.30 -7.55 19.01
N ILE A 441 17.29 -7.72 18.14
CA ILE A 441 18.02 -6.61 17.51
C ILE A 441 17.04 -5.72 16.73
N LEU A 442 16.19 -6.31 15.88
CA LEU A 442 15.21 -5.59 15.08
C LEU A 442 14.16 -4.88 15.93
N ASN A 443 13.60 -5.55 16.95
CA ASN A 443 12.63 -4.94 17.87
C ASN A 443 13.19 -3.65 18.51
N ARG A 444 14.48 -3.65 18.83
CA ARG A 444 15.16 -2.47 19.39
C ARG A 444 15.45 -1.40 18.36
N VAL A 445 15.82 -1.77 17.13
CA VAL A 445 16.03 -0.82 16.03
C VAL A 445 14.73 -0.13 15.63
N PHE A 446 13.62 -0.86 15.64
CA PHE A 446 12.29 -0.35 15.27
C PHE A 446 11.54 0.33 16.40
N THR A 447 12.19 0.53 17.55
CA THR A 447 11.67 1.34 18.65
C THR A 447 12.44 2.66 18.70
N GLY A 448 11.74 3.76 18.45
CA GLY A 448 12.24 5.12 18.54
C GLY A 448 12.48 5.57 19.98
N SER A 449 12.59 6.88 20.14
CA SER A 449 12.97 7.56 21.36
C SER A 449 11.88 8.56 21.78
N ALA A 450 12.19 9.45 22.73
CA ALA A 450 11.25 10.51 23.13
C ALA A 450 11.44 11.81 22.33
N GLY A 451 12.21 11.78 21.24
CA GLY A 451 12.34 12.88 20.29
C GLY A 451 12.20 12.38 18.86
N SER A 452 12.17 13.30 17.90
CA SER A 452 11.96 12.98 16.48
C SER A 452 12.94 11.97 15.91
N ASP A 453 12.41 10.84 15.46
CA ASP A 453 13.13 9.74 14.85
C ASP A 453 12.72 9.52 13.39
N THR A 454 13.60 8.85 12.64
CA THR A 454 13.32 8.39 11.27
C THR A 454 13.67 6.93 11.19
N ILE A 455 12.67 6.09 11.01
CA ILE A 455 12.79 4.64 11.04
C ILE A 455 12.18 4.08 9.77
N ALA A 456 12.94 3.24 9.06
CA ALA A 456 12.44 2.47 7.93
C ALA A 456 12.41 0.99 8.31
N GLY A 457 11.32 0.30 7.99
CA GLY A 457 11.23 -1.14 8.12
C GLY A 457 11.91 -1.83 6.95
N THR A 458 11.49 -3.05 6.70
CA THR A 458 12.11 -4.03 5.84
C THR A 458 11.11 -4.48 4.79
N LYS A 459 11.43 -5.53 4.05
CA LYS A 459 10.47 -6.20 3.16
C LYS A 459 9.60 -7.24 3.87
N ASN A 460 9.78 -7.40 5.18
CA ASN A 460 9.05 -8.36 6.00
C ASN A 460 8.04 -7.60 6.87
N ALA A 461 7.07 -8.31 7.45
CA ALA A 461 6.14 -7.73 8.42
C ALA A 461 6.88 -7.20 9.66
N ASP A 462 6.88 -5.89 9.83
CA ASP A 462 7.57 -5.19 10.91
C ASP A 462 6.60 -4.58 11.93
N THR A 463 7.12 -4.30 13.12
CA THR A 463 6.42 -3.50 14.13
C THR A 463 7.32 -2.34 14.52
N ILE A 464 6.92 -1.14 14.13
CA ILE A 464 7.69 0.09 14.29
C ILE A 464 6.94 1.04 15.23
N SER A 465 7.64 1.55 16.23
CA SER A 465 7.09 2.50 17.21
C SER A 465 7.97 3.74 17.29
N GLY A 466 7.41 4.93 17.04
CA GLY A 466 8.10 6.22 17.21
C GLY A 466 8.28 6.62 18.67
N LEU A 467 7.26 6.34 19.49
CA LEU A 467 7.11 6.69 20.91
C LEU A 467 6.78 8.16 21.14
N GLY A 468 7.72 9.09 21.03
CA GLY A 468 7.37 10.50 21.19
C GLY A 468 8.33 11.44 20.47
N GLY A 469 7.85 12.63 20.13
CA GLY A 469 8.52 13.50 19.15
C GLY A 469 7.80 13.42 17.81
N ASP A 470 8.12 14.32 16.88
CA ASP A 470 7.54 14.27 15.54
C ASP A 470 8.33 13.24 14.70
N ASP A 471 7.78 12.05 14.51
CA ASP A 471 8.47 10.89 13.92
C ASP A 471 8.15 10.70 12.43
N SER A 472 9.05 10.02 11.71
CA SER A 472 8.85 9.60 10.32
C SER A 472 9.09 8.10 10.19
N LEU A 473 8.00 7.35 10.08
CA LEU A 473 7.99 5.89 10.08
C LEU A 473 7.62 5.37 8.68
N TYR A 474 8.47 4.50 8.14
CA TYR A 474 8.26 3.87 6.85
C TYR A 474 8.17 2.35 7.05
N GLY A 475 7.08 1.71 6.64
CA GLY A 475 6.88 0.26 6.78
C GLY A 475 7.79 -0.54 5.85
N GLY A 476 7.59 -0.39 4.54
CA GLY A 476 8.37 -1.10 3.54
C GLY A 476 7.46 -2.05 2.78
N ASP A 477 7.91 -3.26 2.48
CA ASP A 477 6.99 -4.30 2.00
C ASP A 477 6.62 -5.21 3.19
N GLY A 478 5.45 -5.84 3.17
CA GLY A 478 5.01 -6.75 4.23
C GLY A 478 3.89 -6.15 5.08
N ASP A 479 3.20 -6.98 5.85
CA ASP A 479 2.05 -6.52 6.64
C ASP A 479 2.54 -5.85 7.94
N ASP A 480 2.66 -4.52 7.93
CA ASP A 480 3.35 -3.78 8.97
C ASP A 480 2.43 -3.23 10.06
N ILE A 481 3.00 -2.98 11.25
CA ILE A 481 2.36 -2.23 12.34
C ILE A 481 3.18 -0.97 12.61
N LEU A 482 2.63 0.19 12.28
CA LEU A 482 3.25 1.50 12.53
C LEU A 482 2.52 2.23 13.65
N LEU A 483 3.25 2.58 14.71
CA LEU A 483 2.75 3.30 15.88
C LEU A 483 3.54 4.61 16.02
N GLY A 484 2.92 5.76 15.74
CA GLY A 484 3.57 7.07 15.87
C GLY A 484 3.91 7.38 17.32
N GLY A 485 2.89 7.63 18.14
CA GLY A 485 3.03 7.87 19.56
C GLY A 485 2.60 9.30 19.92
N ASP A 486 3.36 10.00 20.74
CA ASP A 486 3.09 11.40 21.08
C ASP A 486 3.84 12.33 20.11
N GLY A 487 3.17 13.09 19.24
CA GLY A 487 3.87 13.94 18.27
C GLY A 487 3.04 14.19 17.03
N ASN A 488 3.55 14.99 16.09
CA ASN A 488 2.93 15.08 14.76
C ASN A 488 3.70 14.17 13.81
N ASP A 489 3.21 12.95 13.65
CA ASP A 489 3.94 11.86 13.03
C ASP A 489 3.59 11.70 11.55
N PHE A 490 4.56 11.24 10.77
CA PHE A 490 4.37 10.82 9.39
C PHE A 490 4.57 9.31 9.29
N LEU A 491 3.49 8.58 8.99
CA LEU A 491 3.51 7.13 8.84
C LEU A 491 3.24 6.77 7.37
N SER A 492 4.14 6.01 6.75
CA SER A 492 4.01 5.52 5.38
C SER A 492 4.25 4.03 5.30
N ALA A 493 3.18 3.25 5.19
CA ALA A 493 3.27 1.79 5.23
C ALA A 493 3.83 1.17 3.95
N GLN A 494 3.60 1.80 2.79
CA GLN A 494 4.06 1.33 1.47
C GLN A 494 3.36 0.04 0.99
N GLY A 495 3.95 -1.15 1.03
CA GLY A 495 3.38 -2.37 0.46
C GLY A 495 2.98 -3.39 1.54
N GLY A 496 1.79 -3.98 1.46
CA GLY A 496 1.30 -4.94 2.47
C GLY A 496 -0.06 -4.52 3.00
N ASP A 497 -0.70 -5.36 3.81
CA ASP A 497 -1.95 -5.01 4.50
C ASP A 497 -1.63 -4.55 5.94
N ASP A 498 -1.58 -3.24 6.13
CA ASP A 498 -0.89 -2.61 7.26
C ASP A 498 -1.83 -2.10 8.36
N VAL A 499 -1.29 -1.90 9.56
CA VAL A 499 -1.96 -1.25 10.68
C VAL A 499 -1.20 0.02 11.05
N LEU A 500 -1.86 1.17 10.92
CA LEU A 500 -1.28 2.48 11.24
C LEU A 500 -2.06 3.11 12.41
N ASP A 501 -1.35 3.57 13.42
CA ASP A 501 -1.89 4.32 14.56
C ASP A 501 -1.00 5.54 14.77
N GLY A 502 -1.52 6.73 14.48
CA GLY A 502 -0.77 7.99 14.64
C GLY A 502 -0.43 8.24 16.11
N GLY A 503 -1.36 7.91 17.01
CA GLY A 503 -1.23 8.23 18.42
C GLY A 503 -1.81 9.60 18.72
N ALA A 504 -1.17 10.37 19.59
CA ALA A 504 -1.62 11.69 20.00
C ALA A 504 -0.87 12.80 19.26
N GLY A 505 -1.60 13.60 18.48
CA GLY A 505 -1.05 14.79 17.85
C GLY A 505 -1.79 15.18 16.58
N ASN A 506 -1.09 15.49 15.50
CA ASN A 506 -1.75 15.75 14.21
C ASN A 506 -0.97 15.01 13.14
N ASP A 507 -1.41 13.80 12.87
CA ASP A 507 -0.59 12.83 12.16
C ASP A 507 -0.97 12.76 10.68
N THR A 508 -0.05 12.28 9.86
CA THR A 508 -0.33 11.94 8.46
C THR A 508 -0.04 10.47 8.23
N LEU A 509 -1.11 9.72 7.96
CA LEU A 509 -1.08 8.27 7.78
C LEU A 509 -1.29 7.94 6.30
N SER A 510 -0.33 7.24 5.73
CA SER A 510 -0.30 6.84 4.32
C SER A 510 -0.22 5.32 4.20
N GLY A 511 -1.34 4.67 3.90
CA GLY A 511 -1.40 3.19 3.88
C GLY A 511 -0.84 2.53 2.62
N GLY A 512 -0.42 3.29 1.60
CA GLY A 512 0.23 2.71 0.43
C GLY A 512 -0.65 1.75 -0.41
N TYR A 513 -0.05 0.67 -0.88
CA TYR A 513 -0.62 -0.28 -1.86
C TYR A 513 -1.49 -1.38 -1.28
N GLY A 514 -1.53 -1.52 0.04
CA GLY A 514 -2.41 -2.46 0.73
C GLY A 514 -3.87 -2.38 0.33
N LEU A 515 -4.51 -3.55 0.30
CA LEU A 515 -5.93 -3.67 -0.01
C LEU A 515 -6.78 -3.63 1.25
N HIS A 516 -6.21 -3.94 2.42
CA HIS A 516 -6.92 -4.13 3.67
C HIS A 516 -6.26 -3.39 4.85
N ASN A 517 -5.70 -2.21 4.60
CA ASN A 517 -5.08 -1.39 5.64
C ASN A 517 -6.07 -0.97 6.72
N VAL A 518 -5.58 -0.84 7.94
CA VAL A 518 -6.31 -0.42 9.13
C VAL A 518 -5.68 0.85 9.69
N TYR A 519 -6.43 1.94 9.68
CA TYR A 519 -6.04 3.20 10.33
C TYR A 519 -6.76 3.28 11.67
N ARG A 520 -6.04 3.41 12.77
CA ARG A 520 -6.64 3.52 14.11
C ARG A 520 -6.80 4.98 14.51
N PHE A 521 -7.99 5.32 15.02
CA PHE A 521 -8.31 6.68 15.44
C PHE A 521 -9.24 6.69 16.66
N GLY A 522 -9.11 7.66 17.55
CA GLY A 522 -9.84 7.70 18.82
C GLY A 522 -9.82 9.05 19.53
N ARG A 523 -10.26 9.04 20.78
CA ARG A 523 -10.29 10.24 21.63
C ARG A 523 -8.88 10.56 22.13
N GLY A 524 -8.45 11.81 21.96
CA GLY A 524 -7.11 12.27 22.32
C GLY A 524 -6.06 12.14 21.20
N ASP A 525 -6.47 11.63 20.03
CA ASP A 525 -5.56 11.46 18.90
C ASP A 525 -5.32 12.78 18.14
N GLY A 526 -6.21 13.76 18.27
CA GLY A 526 -6.04 15.09 17.68
C GLY A 526 -6.55 15.22 16.24
N GLN A 527 -5.80 15.86 15.34
CA GLN A 527 -6.28 16.20 13.99
C GLN A 527 -5.48 15.53 12.88
N ASP A 528 -5.94 14.37 12.46
CA ASP A 528 -5.16 13.50 11.58
C ASP A 528 -5.58 13.59 10.12
N TYR A 529 -4.69 13.15 9.24
CA TYR A 529 -4.92 12.98 7.83
C TYR A 529 -4.68 11.53 7.41
N VAL A 530 -5.63 10.96 6.70
CA VAL A 530 -5.49 9.61 6.11
C VAL A 530 -5.49 9.72 4.59
N GLN A 531 -4.53 9.04 3.96
CA GLN A 531 -4.34 9.02 2.51
C GLN A 531 -3.77 7.67 2.04
N LEU A 532 -3.80 7.41 0.73
CA LEU A 532 -3.11 6.26 0.14
C LEU A 532 -1.61 6.50 -0.10
N GLY A 533 -1.16 7.75 -0.21
CA GLY A 533 0.24 8.09 -0.49
C GLY A 533 0.55 8.30 -1.97
N HIS A 534 1.73 8.88 -2.24
CA HIS A 534 2.18 9.21 -3.60
C HIS A 534 2.63 7.99 -4.41
N ASP A 535 2.93 6.88 -3.77
CA ASP A 535 3.43 5.70 -4.49
C ASP A 535 2.28 4.99 -5.23
N ALA A 536 1.03 5.17 -4.80
CA ALA A 536 -0.22 4.60 -5.31
C ALA A 536 -0.53 4.70 -6.84
N TYR A 537 0.30 5.37 -7.66
CA TYR A 537 0.06 5.54 -9.10
C TYR A 537 0.08 4.24 -9.95
N ALA A 538 0.59 3.12 -9.40
CA ALA A 538 0.71 1.84 -10.12
C ALA A 538 -0.43 0.85 -9.86
N MET A 539 -1.55 1.29 -9.28
CA MET A 539 -2.61 0.41 -8.77
C MET A 539 -3.62 -0.06 -9.82
N ASP A 540 -4.09 -1.29 -9.66
CA ASP A 540 -5.25 -1.84 -10.38
C ASP A 540 -6.57 -1.29 -9.81
N PRO A 541 -7.33 -0.49 -10.58
CA PRO A 541 -8.61 0.05 -10.13
C PRO A 541 -9.68 -1.03 -9.87
N SER A 542 -9.45 -2.28 -10.30
CA SER A 542 -10.37 -3.40 -10.14
C SER A 542 -10.15 -4.24 -8.89
N ALA A 543 -9.12 -3.94 -8.08
CA ALA A 543 -8.87 -4.62 -6.82
C ALA A 543 -9.93 -4.26 -5.77
N ASN A 544 -10.49 -5.27 -5.10
CA ASN A 544 -11.52 -5.10 -4.06
C ASN A 544 -10.92 -4.55 -2.75
N ARG A 545 -10.53 -3.29 -2.75
CA ARG A 545 -9.99 -2.58 -1.59
C ARG A 545 -11.05 -2.43 -0.51
N GLN A 546 -10.67 -2.72 0.73
CA GLN A 546 -11.53 -2.70 1.91
C GLN A 546 -10.78 -2.10 3.12
N ASN A 547 -10.05 -1.01 2.87
CA ASN A 547 -9.33 -0.31 3.92
C ASN A 547 -10.32 0.21 4.97
N THR A 548 -9.91 0.18 6.24
CA THR A 548 -10.79 0.38 7.37
C THR A 548 -10.24 1.46 8.29
N LEU A 549 -11.06 2.47 8.59
CA LEU A 549 -10.83 3.35 9.73
C LEU A 549 -11.41 2.64 10.97
N GLN A 550 -10.55 2.18 11.86
CA GLN A 550 -10.91 1.47 13.08
C GLN A 550 -10.89 2.42 14.27
N PHE A 551 -12.04 2.58 14.93
CA PHE A 551 -12.12 3.41 16.12
C PHE A 551 -11.60 2.68 17.36
N LYS A 552 -10.78 3.37 18.16
CA LYS A 552 -10.28 2.89 19.45
C LYS A 552 -11.42 2.71 20.46
N GLU A 553 -11.17 1.95 21.53
CA GLU A 553 -12.16 1.67 22.58
C GLU A 553 -12.72 2.98 23.19
N GLY A 554 -14.05 3.04 23.38
CA GLY A 554 -14.73 4.21 23.97
C GLY A 554 -15.27 5.24 22.96
N VAL A 555 -15.11 5.00 21.66
CA VAL A 555 -15.82 5.72 20.59
C VAL A 555 -16.97 4.88 20.09
N LYS A 556 -18.18 5.45 20.09
CA LYS A 556 -19.39 4.76 19.62
C LYS A 556 -19.88 5.30 18.28
N PRO A 557 -20.71 4.54 17.54
CA PRO A 557 -21.31 5.02 16.30
C PRO A 557 -22.02 6.37 16.44
N GLU A 558 -22.75 6.59 17.54
CA GLU A 558 -23.45 7.85 17.81
C GLU A 558 -22.53 9.04 18.15
N ASP A 559 -21.25 8.80 18.41
CA ASP A 559 -20.27 9.87 18.64
C ASP A 559 -19.73 10.45 17.33
N ILE A 560 -19.92 9.77 16.19
CA ILE A 560 -19.30 10.15 14.92
C ILE A 560 -20.14 11.20 14.19
N VAL A 561 -19.49 12.27 13.75
CA VAL A 561 -20.06 13.30 12.89
C VAL A 561 -19.23 13.37 11.60
N LEU A 562 -19.90 13.17 10.47
CA LEU A 562 -19.31 13.17 9.13
C LEU A 562 -19.59 14.49 8.43
N ARG A 563 -18.59 15.04 7.72
CA ARG A 563 -18.76 16.23 6.88
C ARG A 563 -17.91 16.15 5.62
N GLN A 564 -18.43 16.69 4.53
CA GLN A 564 -17.62 16.97 3.35
C GLN A 564 -16.82 18.25 3.57
N VAL A 565 -15.51 18.19 3.38
CA VAL A 565 -14.60 19.33 3.60
C VAL A 565 -13.56 19.42 2.49
N ALA A 566 -12.91 20.57 2.33
CA ALA A 566 -11.72 20.65 1.49
C ALA A 566 -10.63 19.72 2.06
N ASP A 567 -10.03 18.88 1.22
CA ASP A 567 -9.07 17.87 1.68
C ASP A 567 -7.68 18.43 2.07
N GLY A 568 -7.50 19.74 1.90
CA GLY A 568 -6.26 20.46 2.23
C GLY A 568 -5.20 20.45 1.12
N TRP A 569 -5.45 19.78 -0.01
CA TRP A 569 -4.56 19.83 -1.18
C TRP A 569 -4.91 20.97 -2.15
N SER A 570 -3.91 21.45 -2.88
CA SER A 570 -4.02 22.59 -3.80
C SER A 570 -4.80 22.31 -5.10
N GLY A 571 -5.61 21.23 -5.14
CA GLY A 571 -6.41 20.81 -6.29
C GLY A 571 -7.89 21.11 -6.17
N GLY A 572 -8.38 21.55 -5.00
CA GLY A 572 -9.80 21.75 -4.75
C GLY A 572 -10.60 20.46 -4.58
N ASN A 573 -9.92 19.32 -4.35
CA ASN A 573 -10.56 18.05 -4.05
C ASN A 573 -11.29 18.11 -2.70
N LEU A 574 -12.35 17.32 -2.58
CA LEU A 574 -13.12 17.17 -1.36
C LEU A 574 -12.71 15.88 -0.62
N GLY A 575 -12.58 15.99 0.69
CA GLY A 575 -12.30 14.91 1.62
C GLY A 575 -13.48 14.67 2.56
N LEU A 576 -13.40 13.57 3.31
CA LEU A 576 -14.35 13.25 4.36
C LEU A 576 -13.73 13.59 5.72
N GLU A 577 -14.28 14.58 6.42
CA GLU A 577 -13.99 14.81 7.83
C GLU A 577 -14.82 13.83 8.68
N VAL A 578 -14.14 13.12 9.56
CA VAL A 578 -14.73 12.23 10.57
C VAL A 578 -14.35 12.80 11.92
N SER A 579 -15.30 13.34 12.66
CA SER A 579 -15.06 13.98 13.96
C SER A 579 -15.77 13.27 15.09
N ILE A 580 -15.20 13.30 16.30
CA ILE A 580 -15.77 12.68 17.49
C ILE A 580 -16.46 13.75 18.34
N ALA A 581 -17.79 13.64 18.47
CA ALA A 581 -18.62 14.57 19.21
C ALA A 581 -18.15 14.77 20.66
N GLY A 582 -18.13 16.04 21.08
CA GLY A 582 -17.67 16.45 22.41
C GLY A 582 -16.15 16.51 22.58
N THR A 583 -15.38 16.33 21.50
CA THR A 583 -13.90 16.44 21.49
C THR A 583 -13.43 17.40 20.39
N GLN A 584 -12.12 17.61 20.30
CA GLN A 584 -11.48 18.27 19.14
C GLN A 584 -10.93 17.26 18.14
N ASP A 585 -11.08 15.96 18.42
CA ASP A 585 -10.49 14.88 17.65
C ASP A 585 -11.23 14.74 16.31
N LYS A 586 -10.48 14.80 15.22
CA LYS A 586 -10.99 14.53 13.87
C LYS A 586 -9.93 13.92 12.97
N VAL A 587 -10.36 13.15 11.98
CA VAL A 587 -9.53 12.68 10.89
C VAL A 587 -10.11 13.12 9.55
N ILE A 588 -9.27 13.65 8.67
CA ILE A 588 -9.64 14.01 7.30
C ILE A 588 -9.11 12.94 6.36
N ILE A 589 -10.04 12.21 5.73
CA ILE A 589 -9.73 11.23 4.70
C ILE A 589 -9.63 11.97 3.37
N ARG A 590 -8.40 12.12 2.88
CA ARG A 590 -8.11 12.94 1.70
C ARG A 590 -8.60 12.29 0.41
N SER A 591 -9.01 13.12 -0.56
CA SER A 591 -9.49 12.68 -1.87
C SER A 591 -10.62 11.64 -1.81
N PHE A 592 -11.37 11.61 -0.70
CA PHE A 592 -12.53 10.72 -0.54
C PHE A 592 -13.55 10.96 -1.64
N PHE A 593 -13.83 12.23 -1.99
CA PHE A 593 -14.78 12.62 -3.03
C PHE A 593 -14.06 13.15 -4.28
N ARG A 594 -12.89 12.61 -4.62
CA ARG A 594 -12.19 13.03 -5.84
C ARG A 594 -13.06 12.73 -7.06
N ASP A 595 -13.19 13.72 -7.94
CA ASP A 595 -14.08 13.66 -9.11
C ASP A 595 -15.53 13.29 -8.73
N ASP A 596 -15.98 13.79 -7.56
CA ASP A 596 -17.30 13.56 -6.95
C ASP A 596 -17.67 12.08 -6.82
N ASP A 597 -16.68 11.22 -6.57
CA ASP A 597 -16.83 9.77 -6.56
C ASP A 597 -16.24 9.13 -5.29
N PRO A 598 -17.06 8.74 -4.30
CA PRO A 598 -16.57 8.06 -3.11
C PRO A 598 -16.02 6.64 -3.37
N GLY A 599 -16.34 6.04 -4.53
CA GLY A 599 -15.81 4.76 -4.98
C GLY A 599 -14.49 4.87 -5.76
N ASN A 600 -13.91 6.07 -5.85
CA ASN A 600 -12.69 6.31 -6.60
C ASN A 600 -11.48 5.54 -6.03
N ALA A 601 -10.51 5.23 -6.89
CA ALA A 601 -9.32 4.45 -6.52
C ALA A 601 -8.37 5.16 -5.53
N TYR A 602 -8.53 6.47 -5.32
CA TYR A 602 -7.74 7.28 -4.40
C TYR A 602 -8.36 7.40 -3.00
N ASN A 603 -9.59 6.90 -2.81
CA ASN A 603 -10.20 6.86 -1.49
C ASN A 603 -9.43 5.86 -0.60
N ALA A 604 -8.84 6.36 0.48
CA ALA A 604 -8.05 5.57 1.41
C ALA A 604 -8.87 4.68 2.34
N VAL A 605 -10.18 4.89 2.48
CA VAL A 605 -11.04 4.20 3.46
C VAL A 605 -12.39 3.82 2.86
N GLN A 606 -12.72 2.53 2.89
CA GLN A 606 -14.00 2.00 2.41
C GLN A 606 -14.94 1.58 3.56
N ARG A 607 -14.41 1.44 4.77
CA ARG A 607 -15.17 0.97 5.95
C ARG A 607 -14.78 1.72 7.21
N MET A 608 -15.73 1.82 8.13
CA MET A 608 -15.49 2.27 9.50
C MET A 608 -15.89 1.17 10.48
N ALA A 609 -15.01 0.82 11.42
CA ALA A 609 -15.25 -0.27 12.38
C ALA A 609 -15.15 0.22 13.82
N PHE A 610 -16.03 -0.30 14.69
CA PHE A 610 -16.13 0.08 16.10
C PHE A 610 -15.84 -1.11 17.02
N ALA A 611 -15.45 -0.80 18.26
CA ALA A 611 -15.10 -1.82 19.27
C ALA A 611 -16.29 -2.73 19.66
N ASP A 612 -17.54 -2.33 19.44
CA ASP A 612 -18.74 -3.14 19.70
C ASP A 612 -19.05 -4.15 18.57
N GLY A 613 -18.24 -4.16 17.50
CA GLY A 613 -18.41 -5.01 16.32
C GLY A 613 -19.28 -4.38 15.22
N THR A 614 -19.80 -3.16 15.43
CA THR A 614 -20.48 -2.41 14.37
C THR A 614 -19.47 -2.08 13.27
N VAL A 615 -19.90 -2.27 12.01
CA VAL A 615 -19.12 -1.90 10.82
C VAL A 615 -20.03 -1.13 9.89
N TRP A 616 -19.59 0.06 9.49
CA TRP A 616 -20.19 0.80 8.38
C TRP A 616 -19.38 0.51 7.12
N ASP A 617 -20.05 0.00 6.09
CA ASP A 617 -19.51 -0.02 4.74
C ASP A 617 -19.66 1.36 4.08
N LEU A 618 -19.16 1.51 2.86
CA LEU A 618 -19.22 2.77 2.14
C LEU A 618 -20.66 3.30 2.01
N GLN A 619 -21.64 2.43 1.77
CA GLN A 619 -23.04 2.82 1.65
C GLN A 619 -23.59 3.34 2.99
N ALA A 620 -23.27 2.68 4.10
CA ALA A 620 -23.66 3.13 5.43
C ALA A 620 -22.99 4.47 5.80
N ILE A 621 -21.71 4.66 5.45
CA ILE A 621 -20.98 5.93 5.65
C ILE A 621 -21.69 7.07 4.90
N LEU A 622 -21.99 6.86 3.61
CA LEU A 622 -22.71 7.86 2.79
C LEU A 622 -24.13 8.12 3.30
N GLY A 623 -24.83 7.08 3.77
CA GLY A 623 -26.15 7.25 4.38
C GLY A 623 -26.13 8.11 5.65
N GLN A 624 -25.07 8.03 6.46
CA GLN A 624 -24.88 8.94 7.60
C GLN A 624 -24.51 10.36 7.15
N LEU A 625 -23.70 10.50 6.09
CA LEU A 625 -23.27 11.80 5.58
C LEU A 625 -24.40 12.58 4.90
N PHE A 626 -25.28 11.90 4.17
CA PHE A 626 -26.36 12.52 3.39
C PHE A 626 -27.68 12.67 4.16
N THR A 627 -27.61 12.52 5.49
CA THR A 627 -28.73 12.78 6.39
C THR A 627 -28.39 13.97 7.28
N GLY A 628 -29.17 15.04 7.17
CA GLY A 628 -29.11 16.23 8.00
C GLY A 628 -29.62 16.01 9.43
N GLY A 629 -29.75 17.10 10.16
CA GLY A 629 -30.18 17.18 11.54
C GLY A 629 -31.50 17.93 11.68
N ALA A 630 -31.66 18.65 12.80
CA ALA A 630 -32.85 19.44 13.09
C ALA A 630 -32.61 20.96 12.91
N GLY A 631 -31.52 21.33 12.27
CA GLY A 631 -31.19 22.72 11.95
C GLY A 631 -30.72 22.83 10.50
N ASN A 632 -30.45 24.04 10.05
CA ASN A 632 -30.13 24.32 8.65
C ASN A 632 -28.82 23.65 8.21
N ASP A 633 -28.92 22.70 7.29
CA ASP A 633 -27.83 21.91 6.78
C ASP A 633 -27.50 22.25 5.32
N THR A 634 -26.28 21.92 4.90
CA THR A 634 -25.87 21.98 3.50
C THR A 634 -25.25 20.65 3.13
N ILE A 635 -25.92 19.92 2.24
CA ILE A 635 -25.52 18.59 1.82
C ILE A 635 -25.32 18.59 0.32
N VAL A 636 -24.19 18.06 -0.13
CA VAL A 636 -23.84 17.89 -1.53
C VAL A 636 -23.61 16.40 -1.76
N GLY A 637 -24.35 15.83 -2.70
CA GLY A 637 -24.18 14.46 -3.15
C GLY A 637 -22.98 14.30 -4.08
N THR A 638 -23.04 13.28 -4.90
CA THR A 638 -21.93 12.74 -5.69
C THR A 638 -22.32 12.70 -7.16
N LYS A 639 -21.54 12.02 -8.00
CA LYS A 639 -21.92 11.72 -9.38
C LYS A 639 -22.77 10.45 -9.55
N SER A 640 -23.04 9.76 -8.43
CA SER A 640 -23.81 8.52 -8.39
C SER A 640 -25.21 8.80 -7.86
N ALA A 641 -26.14 7.86 -8.05
CA ALA A 641 -27.48 7.99 -7.48
C ALA A 641 -27.45 8.03 -5.95
N ASP A 642 -27.82 9.17 -5.39
CA ASP A 642 -27.79 9.45 -3.96
C ASP A 642 -29.18 9.53 -3.33
N THR A 643 -29.24 9.35 -2.02
CA THR A 643 -30.44 9.64 -1.22
C THR A 643 -30.07 10.64 -0.13
N ILE A 644 -30.59 11.85 -0.27
CA ILE A 644 -30.28 13.00 0.57
C ILE A 644 -31.52 13.39 1.36
N SER A 645 -31.37 13.63 2.66
CA SER A 645 -32.47 14.04 3.55
C SER A 645 -32.02 15.19 4.44
N GLY A 646 -32.67 16.35 4.37
CA GLY A 646 -32.41 17.50 5.25
C GLY A 646 -32.98 17.32 6.67
N LEU A 647 -34.13 16.66 6.76
CA LEU A 647 -34.92 16.41 7.97
C LEU A 647 -35.62 17.65 8.51
N GLY A 648 -34.92 18.58 9.16
CA GLY A 648 -35.58 19.78 9.66
C GLY A 648 -34.64 20.96 9.78
N GLY A 649 -35.13 22.17 9.55
CA GLY A 649 -34.31 23.36 9.34
C GLY A 649 -34.54 23.89 7.92
N ASP A 650 -34.02 25.08 7.61
CA ASP A 650 -34.02 25.55 6.22
C ASP A 650 -32.75 25.03 5.53
N ASP A 651 -32.87 23.96 4.75
CA ASP A 651 -31.75 23.18 4.23
C ASP A 651 -31.36 23.56 2.79
N SER A 652 -30.11 23.30 2.42
CA SER A 652 -29.60 23.46 1.06
C SER A 652 -29.02 22.14 0.56
N LEU A 653 -29.77 21.44 -0.27
CA LEU A 653 -29.51 20.07 -0.71
C LEU A 653 -29.18 20.04 -2.20
N TYR A 654 -28.04 19.49 -2.55
CA TYR A 654 -27.54 19.40 -3.92
C TYR A 654 -27.31 17.92 -4.29
N GLY A 655 -28.00 17.41 -5.31
CA GLY A 655 -27.90 16.02 -5.77
C GLY A 655 -26.55 15.70 -6.39
N GLY A 656 -26.23 16.40 -7.48
CA GLY A 656 -24.99 16.18 -8.24
C GLY A 656 -25.34 15.52 -9.57
N ASP A 657 -24.51 14.61 -10.07
CA ASP A 657 -24.94 13.77 -11.20
C ASP A 657 -25.52 12.46 -10.65
N GLY A 658 -26.39 11.78 -11.39
CA GLY A 658 -27.01 10.53 -10.93
C GLY A 658 -28.53 10.66 -10.84
N ASN A 659 -29.22 9.56 -10.52
CA ASN A 659 -30.67 9.62 -10.34
C ASN A 659 -30.95 9.71 -8.83
N ASP A 660 -31.12 10.92 -8.35
CA ASP A 660 -31.09 11.21 -6.92
C ASP A 660 -32.49 11.22 -6.31
N VAL A 661 -32.54 10.96 -5.00
CA VAL A 661 -33.73 11.18 -4.17
C VAL A 661 -33.40 12.23 -3.13
N ILE A 662 -33.99 13.41 -3.24
CA ILE A 662 -33.71 14.56 -2.37
C ILE A 662 -34.97 14.90 -1.58
N LEU A 663 -34.86 14.82 -0.26
CA LEU A 663 -35.95 15.07 0.69
C LEU A 663 -35.56 16.28 1.55
N GLY A 664 -36.30 17.39 1.46
CA GLY A 664 -36.08 18.58 2.29
C GLY A 664 -36.42 18.28 3.75
N GLY A 665 -37.71 18.17 4.05
CA GLY A 665 -38.19 17.82 5.38
C GLY A 665 -39.06 18.95 5.93
N ASP A 666 -38.86 19.33 7.19
CA ASP A 666 -39.55 20.48 7.80
C ASP A 666 -38.70 21.75 7.65
N GLY A 667 -39.19 22.78 6.96
CA GLY A 667 -38.47 24.05 6.80
C GLY A 667 -38.60 24.62 5.40
N ASN A 668 -37.95 25.74 5.10
CA ASN A 668 -37.97 26.30 3.74
C ASN A 668 -36.69 25.89 3.01
N ASP A 669 -36.79 24.81 2.26
CA ASP A 669 -35.63 24.12 1.72
C ASP A 669 -35.31 24.53 0.28
N PHE A 670 -34.02 24.51 -0.04
CA PHE A 670 -33.52 24.66 -1.40
C PHE A 670 -32.98 23.31 -1.88
N LEU A 671 -33.64 22.70 -2.86
CA LEU A 671 -33.25 21.43 -3.45
C LEU A 671 -32.80 21.64 -4.89
N SER A 672 -31.60 21.19 -5.23
CA SER A 672 -31.05 21.26 -6.59
C SER A 672 -30.49 19.92 -7.02
N ALA A 673 -31.20 19.22 -7.90
CA ALA A 673 -30.81 17.87 -8.30
C ALA A 673 -29.65 17.84 -9.31
N GLN A 674 -29.53 18.86 -10.17
CA GLN A 674 -28.50 18.96 -11.21
C GLN A 674 -28.65 17.92 -12.34
N GLY A 675 -27.90 16.82 -12.38
CA GLY A 675 -27.82 15.94 -13.55
C GLY A 675 -28.42 14.56 -13.32
N GLY A 676 -29.43 14.16 -14.10
CA GLY A 676 -30.01 12.81 -14.06
C GLY A 676 -31.52 12.84 -13.85
N ASP A 677 -32.18 11.69 -13.73
CA ASP A 677 -33.63 11.62 -13.56
C ASP A 677 -33.99 11.48 -12.08
N ASP A 678 -34.36 12.59 -11.46
CA ASP A 678 -34.35 12.77 -10.01
C ASP A 678 -35.75 12.76 -9.39
N VAL A 679 -35.81 12.54 -8.07
CA VAL A 679 -37.01 12.66 -7.24
C VAL A 679 -36.77 13.71 -6.16
N LEU A 680 -37.52 14.80 -6.19
CA LEU A 680 -37.43 15.90 -5.22
C LEU A 680 -38.73 15.98 -4.42
N ASP A 681 -38.63 16.07 -3.10
CA ASP A 681 -39.73 16.30 -2.18
C ASP A 681 -39.31 17.39 -1.19
N GLY A 682 -39.93 18.57 -1.27
CA GLY A 682 -39.61 19.68 -0.37
C GLY A 682 -39.98 19.35 1.07
N GLY A 683 -41.09 18.64 1.27
CA GLY A 683 -41.62 18.38 2.59
C GLY A 683 -42.56 19.50 3.02
N ALA A 684 -42.51 19.91 4.28
CA ALA A 684 -43.38 20.94 4.84
C ALA A 684 -42.66 22.28 4.92
N GLY A 685 -43.14 23.29 4.19
CA GLY A 685 -42.61 24.64 4.28
C GLY A 685 -42.87 25.47 3.04
N ASN A 686 -41.89 26.22 2.56
CA ASN A 686 -42.02 26.94 1.30
C ASN A 686 -40.73 26.73 0.52
N ASP A 687 -40.74 25.68 -0.29
CA ASP A 687 -39.51 25.11 -0.80
C ASP A 687 -39.23 25.58 -2.23
N THR A 688 -37.95 25.52 -2.63
CA THR A 688 -37.54 25.76 -4.00
C THR A 688 -36.87 24.51 -4.54
N LEU A 689 -37.55 23.84 -5.49
CA LEU A 689 -37.11 22.59 -6.09
C LEU A 689 -36.62 22.85 -7.52
N SER A 690 -35.38 22.50 -7.78
CA SER A 690 -34.69 22.66 -9.05
C SER A 690 -34.27 21.30 -9.61
N GLY A 691 -34.99 20.76 -10.58
CA GLY A 691 -34.72 19.42 -11.11
C GLY A 691 -33.55 19.33 -12.09
N GLY A 692 -32.91 20.44 -12.45
CA GLY A 692 -31.74 20.42 -13.32
C GLY A 692 -32.02 19.92 -14.74
N TYR A 693 -31.09 19.13 -15.30
CA TYR A 693 -31.09 18.70 -16.70
C TYR A 693 -31.75 17.35 -16.98
N GLY A 694 -32.25 16.69 -15.94
CA GLY A 694 -33.04 15.47 -16.07
C GLY A 694 -34.17 15.56 -17.08
N LEU A 695 -34.46 14.43 -17.73
CA LEU A 695 -35.54 14.35 -18.69
C LEU A 695 -36.86 13.90 -18.04
N HIS A 696 -36.78 13.21 -16.90
CA HIS A 696 -37.92 12.58 -16.23
C HIS A 696 -37.95 12.83 -14.72
N ASN A 697 -37.61 14.04 -14.29
CA ASN A 697 -37.66 14.43 -12.88
C ASN A 697 -39.07 14.33 -12.30
N VAL A 698 -39.14 13.97 -11.03
CA VAL A 698 -40.37 13.84 -10.25
C VAL A 698 -40.33 14.82 -9.09
N TYR A 699 -41.25 15.79 -9.08
CA TYR A 699 -41.44 16.70 -7.96
C TYR A 699 -42.66 16.23 -7.16
N ARG A 700 -42.49 15.94 -5.88
CA ARG A 700 -43.59 15.48 -5.01
C ARG A 700 -44.23 16.66 -4.29
N PHE A 701 -45.56 16.70 -4.29
CA PHE A 701 -46.32 17.78 -3.66
C PHE A 701 -47.65 17.27 -3.09
N GLY A 702 -48.12 17.83 -1.97
CA GLY A 702 -49.28 17.33 -1.25
C GLY A 702 -49.86 18.29 -0.23
N ARG A 703 -50.77 17.78 0.59
CA ARG A 703 -51.42 18.56 1.66
C ARG A 703 -50.45 18.73 2.83
N GLY A 704 -50.25 19.96 3.29
CA GLY A 704 -49.32 20.31 4.36
C GLY A 704 -47.91 20.67 3.90
N ASP A 705 -47.66 20.63 2.58
CA ASP A 705 -46.35 20.96 2.01
C ASP A 705 -46.12 22.47 1.92
N GLY A 706 -47.18 23.29 1.93
CA GLY A 706 -47.08 24.75 1.95
C GLY A 706 -46.95 25.38 0.56
N GLN A 707 -46.06 26.37 0.39
CA GLN A 707 -46.01 27.19 -0.85
C GLN A 707 -44.70 27.05 -1.60
N ASP A 708 -44.68 26.12 -2.55
CA ASP A 708 -43.43 25.69 -3.19
C ASP A 708 -43.23 26.33 -4.56
N TYR A 709 -41.99 26.32 -5.01
CA TYR A 709 -41.57 26.71 -6.34
C TYR A 709 -40.86 25.55 -7.03
N VAL A 710 -41.29 25.23 -8.24
CA VAL A 710 -40.64 24.22 -9.08
C VAL A 710 -40.04 24.89 -10.32
N GLN A 711 -38.80 24.55 -10.61
CA GLN A 711 -38.03 25.08 -11.74
C GLN A 711 -37.03 24.04 -12.28
N LEU A 712 -36.48 24.28 -13.48
CA LEU A 712 -35.36 23.48 -14.00
C LEU A 712 -34.00 23.92 -13.43
N GLY A 713 -33.88 25.17 -12.96
CA GLY A 713 -32.63 25.71 -12.42
C GLY A 713 -31.77 26.48 -13.42
N HIS A 714 -30.78 27.21 -12.90
CA HIS A 714 -29.89 28.07 -13.68
C HIS A 714 -28.88 27.29 -14.52
N ASP A 715 -28.63 26.03 -14.19
CA ASP A 715 -27.62 25.25 -14.91
C ASP A 715 -28.15 24.88 -16.31
N ALA A 716 -29.48 24.76 -16.50
CA ALA A 716 -30.21 24.39 -17.72
C ALA A 716 -29.78 24.99 -19.09
N TYR A 717 -28.87 25.97 -19.16
CA TYR A 717 -28.36 26.57 -20.40
C TYR A 717 -27.58 25.62 -21.33
N ALA A 718 -27.12 24.46 -20.85
CA ALA A 718 -26.38 23.47 -21.64
C ALA A 718 -27.28 22.44 -22.38
N MET A 719 -28.61 22.62 -22.36
CA MET A 719 -29.58 21.62 -22.83
C MET A 719 -29.68 21.47 -24.35
N ASP A 720 -29.96 20.25 -24.80
CA ASP A 720 -30.50 19.95 -26.13
C ASP A 720 -32.00 20.31 -26.19
N PRO A 721 -32.41 21.32 -26.98
CA PRO A 721 -33.82 21.69 -27.13
C PRO A 721 -34.69 20.62 -27.79
N SER A 722 -34.09 19.57 -28.38
CA SER A 722 -34.80 18.50 -29.08
C SER A 722 -35.14 17.29 -28.18
N ALA A 723 -34.63 17.26 -26.95
CA ALA A 723 -34.93 16.20 -25.99
C ALA A 723 -36.36 16.35 -25.44
N HIS A 724 -37.17 15.29 -25.57
CA HIS A 724 -38.57 15.29 -25.16
C HIS A 724 -38.68 15.08 -23.64
N ARG A 725 -38.66 16.16 -22.88
CA ARG A 725 -38.84 16.12 -21.41
C ARG A 725 -40.24 15.66 -21.03
N GLN A 726 -40.32 14.86 -19.97
CA GLN A 726 -41.57 14.40 -19.37
C GLN A 726 -41.52 14.50 -17.83
N ASN A 727 -40.99 15.61 -17.33
CA ASN A 727 -40.94 15.88 -15.90
C ASN A 727 -42.36 15.91 -15.33
N THR A 728 -42.51 15.36 -14.13
CA THR A 728 -43.80 15.03 -13.54
C THR A 728 -43.95 15.68 -12.17
N LEU A 729 -45.01 16.47 -11.98
CA LEU A 729 -45.47 16.86 -10.65
C LEU A 729 -46.34 15.71 -10.11
N GLN A 730 -45.83 14.98 -9.13
CA GLN A 730 -46.49 13.83 -8.53
C GLN A 730 -47.18 14.24 -7.23
N PHE A 731 -48.50 14.04 -7.16
CA PHE A 731 -49.24 14.32 -5.96
C PHE A 731 -49.13 13.19 -4.93
N LYS A 732 -48.88 13.55 -3.67
CA LYS A 732 -48.85 12.63 -2.52
C LYS A 732 -50.25 12.01 -2.28
N GLU A 733 -50.28 10.90 -1.53
CA GLU A 733 -51.53 10.19 -1.23
C GLU A 733 -52.58 11.12 -0.58
N GLY A 734 -53.83 11.02 -1.00
CA GLY A 734 -54.94 11.83 -0.46
C GLY A 734 -55.26 13.13 -1.21
N VAL A 735 -54.51 13.45 -2.26
CA VAL A 735 -54.84 14.51 -3.23
C VAL A 735 -55.47 13.88 -4.47
N LYS A 736 -56.66 14.33 -4.85
CA LYS A 736 -57.39 13.82 -6.01
C LYS A 736 -57.38 14.82 -7.17
N PRO A 737 -57.63 14.38 -8.42
CA PRO A 737 -57.75 15.28 -9.56
C PRO A 737 -58.75 16.43 -9.33
N GLU A 738 -59.89 16.17 -8.70
CA GLU A 738 -60.90 17.20 -8.39
C GLU A 738 -60.49 18.21 -7.30
N ASP A 739 -59.41 17.94 -6.56
CA ASP A 739 -58.88 18.88 -5.57
C ASP A 739 -57.99 19.95 -6.23
N ILE A 740 -57.55 19.76 -7.48
CA ILE A 740 -56.57 20.64 -8.10
C ILE A 740 -57.24 21.86 -8.76
N VAL A 741 -56.72 23.04 -8.44
CA VAL A 741 -57.11 24.30 -9.08
C VAL A 741 -55.88 24.92 -9.73
N LEU A 742 -55.95 25.13 -11.04
CA LEU A 742 -54.89 25.69 -11.87
C LEU A 742 -55.14 27.17 -12.15
N ARG A 743 -54.10 28.01 -12.07
CA ARG A 743 -54.17 29.43 -12.45
C ARG A 743 -52.91 29.90 -13.14
N GLN A 744 -53.07 30.84 -14.08
CA GLN A 744 -51.95 31.61 -14.60
C GLN A 744 -51.60 32.70 -13.57
N VAL A 745 -50.36 32.74 -13.10
CA VAL A 745 -49.89 33.75 -12.13
C VAL A 745 -48.52 34.28 -12.53
N ALA A 746 -48.14 35.44 -12.01
CA ALA A 746 -46.75 35.89 -12.12
C ALA A 746 -45.83 34.85 -11.44
N ASP A 747 -44.77 34.41 -12.12
CA ASP A 747 -43.90 33.34 -11.63
C ASP A 747 -42.97 33.74 -10.47
N GLY A 748 -43.01 35.02 -10.08
CA GLY A 748 -42.21 35.60 -9.00
C GLY A 748 -40.79 36.00 -9.42
N TRP A 749 -40.39 35.81 -10.69
CA TRP A 749 -39.09 36.25 -11.20
C TRP A 749 -39.13 37.72 -11.66
N SER A 750 -38.02 38.44 -11.50
CA SER A 750 -37.84 39.78 -12.08
C SER A 750 -37.80 39.71 -13.62
N GLY A 751 -38.94 39.91 -14.26
CA GLY A 751 -39.06 39.80 -15.72
C GLY A 751 -40.50 39.87 -16.23
N GLY A 752 -41.48 39.68 -15.36
CA GLY A 752 -42.90 39.68 -15.74
C GLY A 752 -43.34 38.39 -16.44
N ASN A 753 -42.56 37.31 -16.29
CA ASN A 753 -42.91 35.99 -16.83
C ASN A 753 -44.13 35.41 -16.09
N MET A 754 -44.89 34.59 -16.81
CA MET A 754 -46.06 33.89 -16.29
C MET A 754 -45.70 32.44 -15.95
N GLY A 755 -46.15 31.99 -14.78
CA GLY A 755 -46.03 30.63 -14.28
C GLY A 755 -47.41 29.98 -14.11
N LEU A 756 -47.39 28.68 -13.80
CA LEU A 756 -48.58 27.91 -13.47
C LEU A 756 -48.66 27.73 -11.95
N GLU A 757 -49.67 28.32 -11.32
CA GLU A 757 -50.04 27.99 -9.94
C GLU A 757 -50.90 26.71 -9.95
N VAL A 758 -50.49 25.74 -9.16
CA VAL A 758 -51.22 24.51 -8.89
C VAL A 758 -51.56 24.52 -7.41
N SER A 759 -52.84 24.70 -7.08
CA SER A 759 -53.31 24.80 -5.69
C SER A 759 -54.22 23.65 -5.32
N ILE A 760 -54.21 23.25 -4.04
CA ILE A 760 -55.07 22.18 -3.53
C ILE A 760 -56.28 22.80 -2.83
N ALA A 761 -57.47 22.50 -3.32
CA ALA A 761 -58.73 23.03 -2.82
C ALA A 761 -58.92 22.67 -1.34
N GLY A 762 -59.33 23.69 -0.57
CA GLY A 762 -59.57 23.58 0.87
C GLY A 762 -58.30 23.66 1.74
N THR A 763 -57.12 23.89 1.16
CA THR A 763 -55.88 24.13 1.91
C THR A 763 -55.20 25.43 1.47
N GLN A 764 -54.07 25.77 2.09
CA GLN A 764 -53.18 26.86 1.66
C GLN A 764 -52.06 26.35 0.76
N ASP A 765 -52.03 25.04 0.49
CA ASP A 765 -50.94 24.39 -0.23
C ASP A 765 -51.03 24.75 -1.72
N LYS A 766 -49.92 25.25 -2.26
CA LYS A 766 -49.76 25.49 -3.68
C LYS A 766 -48.32 25.32 -4.14
N VAL A 767 -48.14 24.98 -5.40
CA VAL A 767 -46.84 25.01 -6.08
C VAL A 767 -46.92 25.91 -7.30
N ILE A 768 -45.91 26.77 -7.47
CA ILE A 768 -45.76 27.61 -8.65
C ILE A 768 -44.69 26.99 -9.54
N VAL A 769 -45.10 26.50 -10.71
CA VAL A 769 -44.18 26.06 -11.77
C VAL A 769 -43.70 27.30 -12.52
N ARG A 770 -42.44 27.66 -12.31
CA ARG A 770 -41.84 28.87 -12.91
C ARG A 770 -41.58 28.67 -14.40
N SER A 771 -41.59 29.77 -15.15
CA SER A 771 -41.38 29.77 -16.61
C SER A 771 -42.30 28.83 -17.40
N PHE A 772 -43.42 28.40 -16.82
CA PHE A 772 -44.36 27.51 -17.49
C PHE A 772 -44.87 28.14 -18.79
N PHE A 773 -45.18 29.44 -18.79
CA PHE A 773 -45.62 30.20 -19.96
C PHE A 773 -44.52 31.16 -20.45
N LEU A 774 -43.24 30.76 -20.39
CA LEU A 774 -42.17 31.60 -20.89
C LEU A 774 -42.36 31.86 -22.40
N ASN A 775 -42.38 33.13 -22.79
CA ASN A 775 -42.77 33.56 -24.14
C ASN A 775 -44.13 33.01 -24.58
N ASP A 776 -45.05 32.79 -23.64
CA ASP A 776 -46.41 32.30 -23.90
C ASP A 776 -46.44 30.92 -24.59
N ASP A 777 -45.40 30.10 -24.37
CA ASP A 777 -45.28 28.76 -24.93
C ASP A 777 -45.18 27.71 -23.80
N PRO A 778 -46.22 26.93 -23.48
CA PRO A 778 -46.14 25.89 -22.45
C PRO A 778 -45.29 24.68 -22.85
N GLY A 779 -44.97 24.51 -24.14
CA GLY A 779 -44.04 23.52 -24.65
C GLY A 779 -42.57 23.97 -24.61
N ASN A 780 -42.30 25.15 -24.04
CA ASN A 780 -40.96 25.72 -24.02
C ASN A 780 -39.97 24.83 -23.24
N ALA A 781 -38.70 24.94 -23.61
CA ALA A 781 -37.62 24.16 -23.01
C ALA A 781 -37.44 24.40 -21.49
N TYR A 782 -37.87 25.55 -20.96
CA TYR A 782 -37.69 25.93 -19.56
C TYR A 782 -38.88 25.54 -18.66
N ASN A 783 -39.93 24.95 -19.22
CA ASN A 783 -41.02 24.39 -18.44
C ASN A 783 -40.51 23.18 -17.64
N ALA A 784 -40.61 23.26 -16.31
CA ALA A 784 -40.16 22.19 -15.42
C ALA A 784 -41.15 21.03 -15.29
N VAL A 785 -42.41 21.16 -15.72
CA VAL A 785 -43.47 20.16 -15.54
C VAL A 785 -44.27 19.96 -16.82
N GLN A 786 -44.23 18.73 -17.37
CA GLN A 786 -45.03 18.34 -18.54
C GLN A 786 -46.20 17.42 -18.19
N ARG A 787 -46.18 16.84 -16.98
CA ARG A 787 -47.20 15.88 -16.53
C ARG A 787 -47.57 16.12 -15.07
N MET A 788 -48.81 15.80 -14.72
CA MET A 788 -49.26 15.69 -13.34
C MET A 788 -49.76 14.28 -13.08
N ALA A 789 -49.30 13.63 -12.00
CA ALA A 789 -49.64 12.25 -11.69
C ALA A 789 -50.27 12.13 -10.29
N PHE A 790 -51.29 11.29 -10.16
CA PHE A 790 -52.05 11.08 -8.93
C PHE A 790 -51.91 9.64 -8.42
N ALA A 791 -52.14 9.46 -7.12
CA ALA A 791 -52.01 8.15 -6.46
C ALA A 791 -53.01 7.09 -6.99
N ASP A 792 -54.12 7.49 -7.61
CA ASP A 792 -55.11 6.59 -8.21
C ASP A 792 -54.72 6.10 -9.61
N GLY A 793 -53.56 6.53 -10.12
CA GLY A 793 -53.05 6.21 -11.46
C GLY A 793 -53.50 7.17 -12.55
N THR A 794 -54.31 8.19 -12.23
CA THR A 794 -54.64 9.27 -13.16
C THR A 794 -53.38 10.05 -13.51
N VAL A 795 -53.19 10.36 -14.80
CA VAL A 795 -52.10 11.20 -15.29
C VAL A 795 -52.70 12.24 -16.24
N TRP A 796 -52.39 13.50 -15.99
CA TRP A 796 -52.63 14.59 -16.93
C TRP A 796 -51.33 14.85 -17.70
N ASP A 797 -51.38 14.75 -19.02
CA ASP A 797 -50.33 15.27 -19.89
C ASP A 797 -50.48 16.79 -20.05
N LEU A 798 -49.54 17.40 -20.78
CA LEU A 798 -49.55 18.85 -20.99
C LEU A 798 -50.86 19.35 -21.61
N GLN A 799 -51.45 18.59 -22.54
CA GLN A 799 -52.71 18.96 -23.17
C GLN A 799 -53.88 18.89 -22.18
N ALA A 800 -53.92 17.87 -21.33
CA ALA A 800 -54.92 17.75 -20.28
C ALA A 800 -54.78 18.87 -19.23
N ILE A 801 -53.56 19.24 -18.84
CA ILE A 801 -53.27 20.35 -17.93
C ILE A 801 -53.82 21.67 -18.51
N LEU A 802 -53.50 21.96 -19.77
CA LEU A 802 -53.99 23.16 -20.46
C LEU A 802 -55.52 23.15 -20.62
N GLY A 803 -56.12 21.99 -20.89
CA GLY A 803 -57.58 21.85 -20.97
C GLY A 803 -58.28 22.16 -19.64
N GLN A 804 -57.67 21.80 -18.51
CA GLN A 804 -58.18 22.20 -17.19
C GLN A 804 -57.97 23.70 -16.92
N LEU A 805 -56.86 24.28 -17.36
CA LEU A 805 -56.55 25.69 -17.15
C LEU A 805 -57.42 26.64 -18.00
N PHE A 806 -57.73 26.25 -19.25
CA PHE A 806 -58.48 27.07 -20.20
C PHE A 806 -60.00 26.86 -20.13
N THR A 807 -60.47 26.21 -19.07
CA THR A 807 -61.90 26.07 -18.77
C THR A 807 -62.21 26.83 -17.48
N GLY A 808 -63.08 27.84 -17.58
CA GLY A 808 -63.61 28.62 -16.48
C GLY A 808 -64.60 27.85 -15.62
N GLY A 809 -65.21 28.55 -14.67
CA GLY A 809 -66.18 28.06 -13.72
C GLY A 809 -67.57 28.63 -13.96
N ALA A 810 -68.34 28.79 -12.89
CA ALA A 810 -69.68 29.40 -12.93
C ALA A 810 -69.67 30.86 -12.44
N GLY A 811 -68.49 31.48 -12.37
CA GLY A 811 -68.32 32.86 -11.96
C GLY A 811 -67.47 33.63 -12.98
N ASN A 812 -67.26 34.92 -12.75
CA ASN A 812 -66.53 35.77 -13.68
C ASN A 812 -65.03 35.43 -13.71
N ASP A 813 -64.57 34.87 -14.81
CA ASP A 813 -63.21 34.40 -15.01
C ASP A 813 -62.41 35.30 -15.95
N THR A 814 -61.09 35.27 -15.82
CA THR A 814 -60.18 35.93 -16.76
C THR A 814 -59.16 34.89 -17.20
N ILE A 815 -59.28 34.47 -18.46
CA ILE A 815 -58.46 33.38 -19.02
C ILE A 815 -57.71 33.92 -20.22
N ARG A 816 -56.42 33.63 -20.26
CA ARG A 816 -55.51 34.03 -21.32
C ARG A 816 -54.86 32.77 -21.90
N GLY A 817 -54.87 32.67 -23.22
CA GLY A 817 -54.25 31.63 -24.01
C GLY A 817 -52.74 31.79 -24.10
N THR A 818 -52.19 31.24 -25.18
CA THR A 818 -50.78 31.04 -25.48
C THR A 818 -50.48 31.59 -26.87
N LYS A 819 -49.32 31.25 -27.45
CA LYS A 819 -49.04 31.52 -28.88
C LYS A 819 -49.48 30.41 -29.83
N SER A 820 -50.07 29.36 -29.30
CA SER A 820 -50.55 28.21 -30.05
C SER A 820 -52.07 28.32 -30.22
N ALA A 821 -52.64 27.52 -31.14
CA ALA A 821 -54.08 27.43 -31.28
C ALA A 821 -54.72 26.86 -29.99
N ASP A 822 -55.44 27.71 -29.27
CA ASP A 822 -56.05 27.39 -27.99
C ASP A 822 -57.56 27.15 -28.10
N THR A 823 -58.12 26.45 -27.12
CA THR A 823 -59.57 26.36 -26.93
C THR A 823 -59.88 26.78 -25.52
N ILE A 824 -60.51 27.95 -25.39
CA ILE A 824 -60.81 28.61 -24.12
C ILE A 824 -62.32 28.67 -23.93
N SER A 825 -62.81 28.26 -22.77
CA SER A 825 -64.22 28.27 -22.42
C SER A 825 -64.45 28.99 -21.10
N GLY A 826 -65.28 30.03 -21.05
CA GLY A 826 -65.67 30.74 -19.82
C GLY A 826 -66.69 29.98 -18.99
N LEU A 827 -67.61 29.28 -19.67
CA LEU A 827 -68.74 28.53 -19.12
C LEU A 827 -69.86 29.41 -18.58
N GLY A 828 -69.73 30.02 -17.40
CA GLY A 828 -70.80 30.87 -16.88
C GLY A 828 -70.27 31.94 -15.95
N GLY A 829 -70.86 33.13 -16.01
CA GLY A 829 -70.27 34.32 -15.43
C GLY A 829 -70.03 35.37 -16.51
N ASN A 830 -69.56 36.55 -16.12
CA ASN A 830 -69.13 37.56 -17.09
C ASN A 830 -67.61 37.44 -17.25
N ASP A 831 -67.20 36.76 -18.31
CA ASP A 831 -65.84 36.28 -18.49
C ASP A 831 -65.02 37.20 -19.40
N SER A 832 -63.70 37.15 -19.26
CA SER A 832 -62.74 37.86 -20.11
C SER A 832 -61.73 36.87 -20.68
N LEU A 833 -61.94 36.48 -21.93
CA LEU A 833 -61.16 35.46 -22.63
C LEU A 833 -60.25 36.11 -23.67
N TYR A 834 -58.95 35.79 -23.61
CA TYR A 834 -57.93 36.32 -24.51
C TYR A 834 -57.22 35.15 -25.21
N GLY A 835 -57.24 35.09 -26.54
CA GLY A 835 -56.56 34.06 -27.34
C GLY A 835 -55.04 34.25 -27.44
N ASP A 836 -54.59 35.51 -27.52
CA ASP A 836 -53.20 35.92 -27.79
C ASP A 836 -52.74 35.64 -29.24
N ASP A 837 -51.80 34.72 -29.53
CA ASP A 837 -51.47 34.36 -30.93
C ASP A 837 -51.94 32.93 -31.21
N GLY A 838 -52.42 32.61 -32.39
CA GLY A 838 -52.91 31.27 -32.70
C GLY A 838 -54.18 31.32 -33.55
N ASN A 839 -54.70 30.15 -33.90
CA ASN A 839 -56.05 30.08 -34.47
C ASN A 839 -56.96 29.57 -33.36
N ASP A 840 -57.50 30.49 -32.58
CA ASP A 840 -58.08 30.14 -31.29
C ASP A 840 -59.58 29.87 -31.38
N ILE A 841 -60.10 29.12 -30.41
CA ILE A 841 -61.54 28.94 -30.21
C ILE A 841 -61.89 29.50 -28.84
N LEU A 842 -62.58 30.63 -28.81
CA LEU A 842 -63.05 31.29 -27.58
C LEU A 842 -64.56 31.09 -27.44
N LEU A 843 -64.98 30.48 -26.34
CA LEU A 843 -66.38 30.21 -25.99
C LEU A 843 -66.72 30.94 -24.69
N GLY A 844 -67.52 32.00 -24.74
CA GLY A 844 -67.92 32.76 -23.55
C GLY A 844 -68.77 31.91 -22.61
N GLY A 845 -69.98 31.59 -23.03
CA GLY A 845 -70.89 30.73 -22.29
C GLY A 845 -72.12 31.50 -21.83
N ASP A 846 -72.52 31.36 -20.57
CA ASP A 846 -73.65 32.12 -20.02
C ASP A 846 -73.15 33.39 -19.30
N GLY A 847 -73.53 34.58 -19.75
CA GLY A 847 -73.22 35.86 -19.08
C GLY A 847 -72.75 36.91 -20.07
N ASP A 848 -72.43 38.12 -19.59
CA ASP A 848 -71.96 39.20 -20.49
C ASP A 848 -70.43 39.12 -20.63
N ASP A 849 -69.96 38.53 -21.73
CA ASP A 849 -68.57 38.13 -21.92
C ASP A 849 -67.75 39.08 -22.82
N PHE A 850 -66.44 39.11 -22.58
CA PHE A 850 -65.46 39.78 -23.44
C PHE A 850 -64.48 38.75 -24.03
N LEU A 851 -64.52 38.58 -25.35
CA LEU A 851 -63.65 37.64 -26.08
C LEU A 851 -62.73 38.42 -27.01
N SER A 852 -61.43 38.20 -26.90
CA SER A 852 -60.40 38.81 -27.74
C SER A 852 -59.49 37.75 -28.38
N GLY A 853 -59.67 37.47 -29.67
CA GLY A 853 -58.85 36.50 -30.41
C GLY A 853 -57.41 36.95 -30.68
N ALA A 854 -57.19 38.26 -30.84
CA ALA A 854 -55.86 38.82 -31.14
C ALA A 854 -55.24 38.33 -32.48
N ASN A 855 -54.11 37.62 -32.52
CA ASN A 855 -53.40 37.30 -33.77
C ASN A 855 -53.73 35.91 -34.29
N GLY A 856 -54.39 35.83 -35.44
CA GLY A 856 -54.59 34.58 -36.20
C GLY A 856 -56.05 34.37 -36.54
N ASP A 857 -56.40 33.26 -37.18
CA ASP A 857 -57.74 33.03 -37.69
C ASP A 857 -58.62 32.35 -36.62
N ASP A 858 -59.32 33.17 -35.85
CA ASP A 858 -60.01 32.77 -34.62
C ASP A 858 -61.49 32.43 -34.81
N VAL A 859 -62.04 31.64 -33.89
CA VAL A 859 -63.46 31.35 -33.75
C VAL A 859 -63.94 31.88 -32.40
N LEU A 860 -64.81 32.90 -32.42
CA LEU A 860 -65.37 33.51 -31.22
C LEU A 860 -66.87 33.20 -31.14
N ASP A 861 -67.31 32.66 -30.03
CA ASP A 861 -68.71 32.39 -29.71
C ASP A 861 -69.02 32.97 -28.34
N GLY A 862 -69.79 34.07 -28.29
CA GLY A 862 -70.14 34.74 -27.03
C GLY A 862 -70.97 33.82 -26.13
N GLY A 863 -71.89 33.06 -26.71
CA GLY A 863 -72.84 32.26 -25.94
C GLY A 863 -74.10 33.08 -25.65
N ALA A 864 -74.68 32.90 -24.46
CA ALA A 864 -75.90 33.57 -24.04
C ALA A 864 -75.59 34.80 -23.19
N GLY A 865 -75.88 36.00 -23.68
CA GLY A 865 -75.60 37.21 -22.92
C GLY A 865 -75.61 38.47 -23.76
N ASN A 866 -74.78 39.44 -23.42
CA ASN A 866 -74.53 40.60 -24.27
C ASN A 866 -73.02 40.76 -24.42
N ASP A 867 -72.48 40.12 -25.45
CA ASP A 867 -71.05 39.85 -25.50
C ASP A 867 -70.30 40.84 -26.37
N ILE A 868 -69.00 40.95 -26.16
CA ILE A 868 -68.09 41.73 -26.99
C ILE A 868 -67.04 40.81 -27.59
N LEU A 869 -67.11 40.61 -28.90
CA LEU A 869 -66.24 39.71 -29.66
C LEU A 869 -65.27 40.53 -30.52
N SER A 870 -63.97 40.34 -30.30
CA SER A 870 -62.89 41.13 -30.90
C SER A 870 -61.80 40.23 -31.52
N SER A 871 -61.79 40.02 -32.83
CA SER A 871 -60.89 39.04 -33.47
C SER A 871 -59.50 39.52 -33.91
N GLY A 872 -59.03 40.68 -33.40
CA GLY A 872 -57.70 41.22 -33.69
C GLY A 872 -57.28 41.24 -35.18
N TYR A 873 -56.14 40.62 -35.53
CA TYR A 873 -55.42 40.75 -36.80
C TYR A 873 -55.62 39.60 -37.81
N GLY A 874 -56.36 38.54 -37.46
CA GLY A 874 -56.67 37.44 -38.37
C GLY A 874 -57.32 37.87 -39.68
N LEU A 875 -57.14 37.07 -40.74
CA LEU A 875 -57.75 37.34 -42.04
C LEU A 875 -59.09 36.62 -42.21
N ASN A 876 -59.33 35.51 -41.51
CA ASN A 876 -60.49 34.63 -41.70
C ASN A 876 -61.18 34.25 -40.38
N ASN A 877 -61.39 35.22 -39.50
CA ASN A 877 -62.06 35.01 -38.23
C ASN A 877 -63.53 34.62 -38.41
N VAL A 878 -64.06 33.82 -37.48
CA VAL A 878 -65.43 33.35 -37.44
C VAL A 878 -66.10 33.81 -36.15
N TYR A 879 -67.20 34.53 -36.29
CA TYR A 879 -68.05 34.95 -35.16
C TYR A 879 -69.32 34.12 -35.19
N ARG A 880 -69.61 33.35 -34.13
CA ARG A 880 -70.81 32.52 -34.06
C ARG A 880 -71.94 33.27 -33.39
N PHE A 881 -73.12 33.25 -34.00
CA PHE A 881 -74.31 33.91 -33.48
C PHE A 881 -75.59 33.13 -33.78
N GLY A 882 -76.56 33.10 -32.87
CA GLY A 882 -77.75 32.27 -32.95
C GLY A 882 -78.91 32.74 -32.10
N ARG A 883 -79.94 31.89 -32.01
CA ARG A 883 -81.10 32.14 -31.14
C ARG A 883 -80.72 31.88 -29.69
N GLY A 884 -81.05 32.80 -28.80
CA GLY A 884 -80.70 32.73 -27.37
C GLY A 884 -79.39 33.40 -26.99
N ASP A 885 -78.64 33.94 -27.97
CA ASP A 885 -77.33 34.56 -27.74
C ASP A 885 -77.43 35.99 -27.19
N GLY A 886 -78.58 36.67 -27.36
CA GLY A 886 -78.80 38.00 -26.80
C GLY A 886 -78.28 39.16 -27.66
N GLN A 887 -77.61 40.16 -27.06
CA GLN A 887 -77.20 41.39 -27.78
C GLN A 887 -75.69 41.56 -27.88
N ASP A 888 -75.12 41.05 -28.96
CA ASP A 888 -73.67 40.98 -29.10
C ASP A 888 -73.10 42.13 -29.93
N TYR A 889 -71.82 42.37 -29.72
CA TYR A 889 -71.03 43.36 -30.44
C TYR A 889 -69.81 42.71 -31.06
N VAL A 890 -69.65 42.88 -32.36
CA VAL A 890 -68.50 42.40 -33.11
C VAL A 890 -67.65 43.60 -33.55
N GLN A 891 -66.34 43.56 -33.26
CA GLN A 891 -65.43 44.69 -33.44
C GLN A 891 -63.98 44.31 -33.79
N LEU A 892 -63.19 45.29 -34.25
CA LEU A 892 -61.74 45.14 -34.40
C LEU A 892 -61.03 45.35 -33.05
N GLY A 893 -59.92 44.64 -32.84
CA GLY A 893 -59.04 44.85 -31.69
C GLY A 893 -58.48 46.28 -31.62
N HIS A 894 -58.29 46.79 -30.41
CA HIS A 894 -57.95 48.20 -30.12
C HIS A 894 -56.57 48.63 -30.67
N ASP A 895 -55.67 47.67 -30.96
CA ASP A 895 -54.31 47.90 -31.47
C ASP A 895 -54.19 47.85 -33.01
N SER A 896 -55.30 47.65 -33.72
CA SER A 896 -55.35 47.53 -35.20
C SER A 896 -55.12 48.85 -35.97
N TYR A 897 -54.07 49.59 -35.62
CA TYR A 897 -53.60 50.82 -36.28
C TYR A 897 -52.38 50.58 -37.20
N ALA A 898 -52.36 49.55 -38.06
CA ALA A 898 -51.40 49.43 -39.16
C ALA A 898 -51.85 48.37 -40.17
N THR A 899 -52.42 48.74 -41.33
CA THR A 899 -51.75 49.04 -42.61
C THR A 899 -51.36 47.81 -43.43
N ASP A 900 -52.34 47.06 -43.92
CA ASP A 900 -52.29 46.60 -45.31
C ASP A 900 -53.71 46.50 -45.89
N GLU A 901 -54.14 47.53 -46.64
CA GLU A 901 -55.39 47.47 -47.41
C GLU A 901 -55.33 46.42 -48.55
N SER A 902 -54.17 45.79 -48.78
CA SER A 902 -54.00 44.75 -49.81
C SER A 902 -54.28 43.31 -49.34
N ALA A 903 -54.43 43.06 -48.04
CA ALA A 903 -54.85 41.75 -47.53
C ALA A 903 -56.39 41.64 -47.54
N HIS A 904 -56.93 40.83 -48.45
CA HIS A 904 -58.38 40.57 -48.55
C HIS A 904 -58.89 39.76 -47.35
N ARG A 905 -59.29 40.44 -46.26
CA ARG A 905 -59.98 39.80 -45.13
C ARG A 905 -61.30 39.14 -45.58
N GLN A 906 -61.57 37.95 -45.05
CA GLN A 906 -62.80 37.19 -45.28
C GLN A 906 -63.45 36.71 -43.98
N ASN A 907 -63.41 37.56 -42.95
CA ASN A 907 -64.05 37.29 -41.67
C ASN A 907 -65.56 37.02 -41.88
N THR A 908 -66.09 36.05 -41.15
CA THR A 908 -67.43 35.49 -41.37
C THR A 908 -68.26 35.54 -40.09
N LEU A 909 -69.44 36.15 -40.16
CA LEU A 909 -70.48 35.96 -39.15
C LEU A 909 -71.22 34.66 -39.49
N GLN A 910 -71.00 33.62 -38.70
CA GLN A 910 -71.57 32.30 -38.91
C GLN A 910 -72.81 32.12 -38.01
N PHE A 911 -73.96 31.88 -38.63
CA PHE A 911 -75.17 31.59 -37.88
C PHE A 911 -75.19 30.13 -37.38
N LYS A 912 -75.53 29.96 -36.09
CA LYS A 912 -75.71 28.64 -35.45
C LYS A 912 -76.86 27.86 -36.10
N GLU A 913 -76.89 26.55 -35.91
CA GLU A 913 -77.91 25.66 -36.48
C GLU A 913 -79.34 26.12 -36.12
N GLY A 914 -80.25 26.13 -37.10
CA GLY A 914 -81.66 26.52 -36.89
C GLY A 914 -81.99 27.99 -37.20
N VAL A 915 -81.00 28.82 -37.55
CA VAL A 915 -81.22 30.16 -38.12
C VAL A 915 -81.17 30.09 -39.64
N LYS A 916 -82.23 30.55 -40.30
CA LYS A 916 -82.32 30.54 -41.77
C LYS A 916 -82.13 31.94 -42.36
N PRO A 917 -81.75 32.07 -43.64
CA PRO A 917 -81.65 33.38 -44.30
C PRO A 917 -82.91 34.24 -44.17
N GLU A 918 -84.11 33.65 -44.25
CA GLU A 918 -85.39 34.36 -44.09
C GLU A 918 -85.66 34.88 -42.66
N ASP A 919 -84.93 34.41 -41.66
CA ASP A 919 -85.05 34.88 -40.28
C ASP A 919 -84.28 36.18 -40.05
N ILE A 920 -83.37 36.58 -40.93
CA ILE A 920 -82.46 37.72 -40.69
C ILE A 920 -83.09 39.05 -41.09
N VAL A 921 -83.03 40.02 -40.18
CA VAL A 921 -83.41 41.42 -40.41
C VAL A 921 -82.18 42.30 -40.23
N LEU A 922 -81.80 43.01 -41.31
CA LEU A 922 -80.66 43.92 -41.33
C LEU A 922 -81.12 45.37 -41.13
N ARG A 923 -80.45 46.12 -40.24
CA ARG A 923 -80.68 47.56 -40.03
C ARG A 923 -79.37 48.32 -39.91
N GLN A 924 -79.30 49.50 -40.52
CA GLN A 924 -78.24 50.46 -40.21
C GLN A 924 -78.61 51.16 -38.89
N VAL A 925 -77.72 51.08 -37.91
CA VAL A 925 -77.93 51.64 -36.56
C VAL A 925 -76.72 52.46 -36.14
N SER A 926 -76.85 53.29 -35.10
CA SER A 926 -75.66 53.84 -34.44
C SER A 926 -74.92 52.69 -33.76
N ASP A 927 -73.60 52.59 -33.96
CA ASP A 927 -72.79 51.49 -33.42
C ASP A 927 -72.44 51.65 -31.93
N GLY A 928 -72.82 52.78 -31.33
CA GLY A 928 -72.65 53.07 -29.90
C GLY A 928 -71.21 53.28 -29.44
N TRP A 929 -70.23 53.21 -30.34
CA TRP A 929 -68.80 53.21 -29.99
C TRP A 929 -68.13 54.58 -30.22
N PHE A 930 -68.39 55.22 -31.37
CA PHE A 930 -67.94 56.60 -31.65
C PHE A 930 -69.12 57.46 -32.10
N SER A 931 -69.18 58.71 -31.63
CA SER A 931 -70.25 59.64 -32.02
C SER A 931 -70.22 59.91 -33.52
N GLY A 932 -71.28 59.53 -34.24
CA GLY A 932 -71.43 59.73 -35.68
C GLY A 932 -71.14 58.49 -36.55
N ASN A 933 -70.66 57.39 -35.97
CA ASN A 933 -70.49 56.13 -36.70
C ASN A 933 -71.78 55.32 -36.75
N THR A 934 -71.97 54.61 -37.87
CA THR A 934 -73.07 53.67 -38.06
C THR A 934 -72.56 52.26 -38.28
N GLY A 935 -73.18 51.30 -37.61
CA GLY A 935 -72.92 49.87 -37.72
C GLY A 935 -74.08 49.13 -38.39
N LEU A 936 -73.90 47.82 -38.58
CA LEU A 936 -74.92 46.92 -39.09
C LEU A 936 -75.50 46.11 -37.94
N GLU A 937 -76.77 46.33 -37.62
CA GLU A 937 -77.54 45.45 -36.75
C GLU A 937 -78.07 44.28 -37.57
N VAL A 938 -77.76 43.07 -37.13
CA VAL A 938 -78.24 41.81 -37.68
C VAL A 938 -79.13 41.17 -36.61
N SER A 939 -80.44 41.23 -36.79
CA SER A 939 -81.42 40.68 -35.82
C SER A 939 -82.06 39.39 -36.33
N ILE A 940 -82.39 38.47 -35.43
CA ILE A 940 -83.14 37.25 -35.78
C ILE A 940 -84.64 37.45 -35.50
N ALA A 941 -85.45 37.36 -36.54
CA ALA A 941 -86.89 37.57 -36.51
C ALA A 941 -87.58 36.62 -35.51
N GLY A 942 -88.49 37.21 -34.72
CA GLY A 942 -89.22 36.48 -33.67
C GLY A 942 -88.44 36.29 -32.37
N THR A 943 -87.24 36.88 -32.23
CA THR A 943 -86.43 36.84 -31.01
C THR A 943 -86.00 38.26 -30.57
N GLN A 944 -85.32 38.36 -29.44
CA GLN A 944 -84.62 39.58 -29.03
C GLN A 944 -83.13 39.57 -29.47
N ASP A 945 -82.69 38.48 -30.09
CA ASP A 945 -81.29 38.24 -30.44
C ASP A 945 -80.88 39.16 -31.60
N LYS A 946 -79.81 39.92 -31.38
CA LYS A 946 -79.17 40.73 -32.41
C LYS A 946 -77.67 40.82 -32.19
N VAL A 947 -76.91 40.93 -33.28
CA VAL A 947 -75.49 41.28 -33.25
C VAL A 947 -75.27 42.60 -33.97
N ILE A 948 -74.48 43.49 -33.38
CA ILE A 948 -74.10 44.78 -33.95
C ILE A 948 -72.66 44.68 -34.43
N VAL A 949 -72.47 44.69 -35.75
CA VAL A 949 -71.15 44.81 -36.37
C VAL A 949 -70.75 46.28 -36.35
N ARG A 950 -69.82 46.64 -35.46
CA ARG A 950 -69.38 48.03 -35.25
C ARG A 950 -68.57 48.53 -36.45
N SER A 951 -68.68 49.83 -36.73
CA SER A 951 -67.98 50.49 -37.86
C SER A 951 -68.22 49.89 -39.25
N PHE A 952 -69.30 49.11 -39.43
CA PHE A 952 -69.64 48.52 -40.74
C PHE A 952 -69.80 49.58 -41.83
N PHE A 953 -70.45 50.71 -41.54
CA PHE A 953 -70.67 51.81 -42.49
C PHE A 953 -69.83 53.05 -42.14
N LEU A 954 -68.60 52.87 -41.67
CA LEU A 954 -67.70 53.99 -41.37
C LEU A 954 -67.47 54.84 -42.63
N ASN A 955 -67.67 56.16 -42.54
CA ASN A 955 -67.64 57.08 -43.70
C ASN A 955 -68.57 56.68 -44.85
N ASP A 956 -69.70 56.03 -44.55
CA ASP A 956 -70.67 55.50 -45.51
C ASP A 956 -70.09 54.44 -46.49
N ASP A 957 -68.95 53.83 -46.15
CA ASP A 957 -68.27 52.84 -46.99
C ASP A 957 -68.29 51.45 -46.33
N PRO A 958 -69.11 50.49 -46.79
CA PRO A 958 -69.13 49.14 -46.25
C PRO A 958 -67.87 48.31 -46.61
N GLY A 959 -67.09 48.77 -47.60
CA GLY A 959 -65.78 48.22 -47.97
C GLY A 959 -64.61 48.80 -47.18
N ASN A 960 -64.90 49.65 -46.17
CA ASN A 960 -63.86 50.31 -45.41
C ASN A 960 -62.96 49.31 -44.67
N GLY A 961 -61.68 49.67 -44.52
CA GLY A 961 -60.68 48.86 -43.81
C GLY A 961 -60.93 48.64 -42.31
N ARG A 962 -62.05 49.12 -41.74
CA ARG A 962 -62.50 48.84 -40.36
C ARG A 962 -63.75 47.96 -40.26
N ASN A 963 -64.34 47.55 -41.38
CA ASN A 963 -65.40 46.54 -41.37
C ASN A 963 -64.80 45.18 -40.96
N VAL A 964 -65.42 44.56 -39.96
CA VAL A 964 -64.98 43.30 -39.35
C VAL A 964 -65.60 42.08 -40.01
N VAL A 965 -66.74 42.20 -40.68
CA VAL A 965 -67.47 41.06 -41.25
C VAL A 965 -67.63 41.27 -42.76
N GLN A 966 -67.05 40.37 -43.55
CA GLN A 966 -67.15 40.40 -45.01
C GLN A 966 -68.17 39.39 -45.56
N ARG A 967 -68.55 38.40 -44.75
CA ARG A 967 -69.49 37.35 -45.14
C ARG A 967 -70.41 36.99 -43.98
N MET A 968 -71.64 36.59 -44.30
CA MET A 968 -72.53 35.90 -43.38
C MET A 968 -72.81 34.50 -43.91
N ALA A 969 -72.64 33.47 -43.09
CA ALA A 969 -72.79 32.08 -43.49
C ALA A 969 -73.87 31.37 -42.66
N PHE A 970 -74.68 30.55 -43.32
CA PHE A 970 -75.76 29.78 -42.72
C PHE A 970 -75.46 28.28 -42.73
N ALA A 971 -76.06 27.53 -41.80
CA ALA A 971 -75.86 26.09 -41.68
C ALA A 971 -76.30 25.27 -42.92
N ASP A 972 -77.19 25.81 -43.76
CA ASP A 972 -77.63 25.17 -45.01
C ASP A 972 -76.65 25.34 -46.19
N GLY A 973 -75.52 26.03 -45.95
CA GLY A 973 -74.50 26.33 -46.96
C GLY A 973 -74.74 27.65 -47.71
N THR A 974 -75.81 28.39 -47.41
CA THR A 974 -76.02 29.74 -47.94
C THR A 974 -74.97 30.70 -47.39
N VAL A 975 -74.42 31.55 -48.27
CA VAL A 975 -73.45 32.59 -47.89
C VAL A 975 -73.89 33.93 -48.51
N TRP A 976 -73.97 34.97 -47.69
CA TRP A 976 -74.08 36.36 -48.13
C TRP A 976 -72.71 37.00 -48.08
N ASP A 977 -72.22 37.50 -49.20
CA ASP A 977 -71.01 38.32 -49.27
C ASP A 977 -71.39 39.80 -49.41
N MET A 978 -70.41 40.69 -49.48
CA MET A 978 -70.65 42.14 -49.60
C MET A 978 -71.41 42.56 -50.86
N SER A 979 -71.58 41.68 -51.86
CA SER A 979 -72.35 41.95 -53.07
C SER A 979 -73.82 41.53 -52.98
N ALA A 980 -74.14 40.60 -52.08
CA ALA A 980 -75.48 40.15 -51.73
C ALA A 980 -76.12 41.09 -50.70
#